data_AF-M4S6U6-F1
#
_entry.id   AF-M4S6U6-F1
#
_cell.length_a   1.000
_cell.length_b   1.000
_cell.length_c   1.000
_cell.angle_alpha   90.00
_cell.angle_beta   90.00
_cell.angle_gamma   90.00
#
_symmetry.space_group_name_H-M   'P 1'
#
loop_
_entity.id
_entity.type
_entity.pdbx_description
1 polymer ?
#
loop_
_entity_poly.entity_id
_entity_poly.type
_entity_poly.pdbx_seq_one_letter_code
_entity_poly.pdbx_strand_id
1 'polypeptide(L)'
;MSLASPAFAFPCLSEPLVLTAARDIAELIEAGQALSRAGLNAILNRLFGGSDAEGRWSVRDAHAAIELAQVLWLRAHAGLTPASPADSAHEAFTLIETLLPSQTVRSEEQIELQQFSTPPRIAWLLARACALRAGEAVLEPSAGTGMLATWAAKANARLILNEISPLRRDCLACLFPQATVSGHDGELIDELLDPRQVPTAILVNPPFSHGIERGHDGHTGSRHLRSAWKRLAPGGRLAAVMPEWFDVGGFLCAVREPVTVQLNVAVERGFSRNGTSITTRLLVLDKIEAGADPAVARTNDFAALCELIDAIPARPFATAPQSSASLVLAPFRLASLAARPRPVPPRHAAPPAPSEPCAYEALEAPAPIADQVGHYLPYRPSRIAIAGATEHPTPLVESVAMGSITAPVPTEVPLLPAGVIARGLLSAAQAETLIYAVSAHGRDLPGRFVPQDKGCSLATSAEGAVYRMGYFLGDGTGAGKGRQVASVILDRWLRGERRHIWISKNEALLEDARRDWTALGGLPIDIQPLRQWKLGLPVTMGDGILFVTYPTLRSGRSDATRLDQLLEWAGDDFEGVIVFDEAHAMANAAGGEGSRGKVKGSEQGVAGVRLQNLLPRARVLYASATGASDVNNLAYATRLGLWGPETAFANREAFVSDIRDGGIAAMELVARDLKSLGLYTARALSFAGVEYEILEHQLTPPQIAVYDAYAEAWAILCAARHKIAYREEAVMRRNAA
;
A
#
# COMPACT_ATOMS: atom_id res chain seq x y z
N MET A 1 9.16 -9.42 -42.95
CA MET A 1 9.66 -8.68 -44.13
C MET A 1 10.96 -8.00 -43.73
N SER A 2 11.98 -8.18 -44.58
CA SER A 2 13.27 -7.46 -44.73
C SER A 2 13.80 -6.63 -43.55
N LEU A 3 14.83 -7.17 -42.89
CA LEU A 3 15.92 -6.41 -42.29
C LEU A 3 16.84 -5.92 -43.41
N ALA A 4 16.75 -4.65 -43.80
CA ALA A 4 17.77 -3.99 -44.61
C ALA A 4 17.63 -2.47 -44.52
N SER A 5 18.07 -1.90 -43.40
CA SER A 5 18.48 -0.50 -43.37
C SER A 5 19.72 -0.38 -42.48
N PRO A 6 20.92 -0.08 -43.04
CA PRO A 6 22.17 -0.01 -42.27
C PRO A 6 22.22 1.17 -41.28
N ALA A 7 21.21 2.05 -41.27
CA ALA A 7 21.16 3.24 -40.44
C ALA A 7 20.72 2.98 -38.99
N PHE A 8 20.33 1.75 -38.64
CA PHE A 8 19.93 1.33 -37.29
C PHE A 8 20.68 0.07 -36.81
N ALA A 9 21.96 -0.05 -37.15
CA ALA A 9 22.83 -1.00 -36.48
C ALA A 9 23.11 -0.47 -35.05
N PHE A 10 22.21 -0.75 -34.12
CA PHE A 10 22.50 -0.57 -32.70
C PHE A 10 23.70 -1.48 -32.35
N PRO A 11 24.67 -1.00 -31.56
CA PRO A 11 25.77 -1.84 -31.12
C PRO A 11 25.21 -3.09 -30.41
N CYS A 12 25.87 -4.23 -30.65
CA CYS A 12 25.64 -5.46 -29.90
C CYS A 12 25.52 -5.12 -28.40
N LEU A 13 24.46 -5.58 -27.73
CA LEU A 13 24.26 -5.35 -26.29
C LEU A 13 25.54 -5.79 -25.56
N SER A 14 26.30 -4.83 -25.02
CA SER A 14 27.43 -5.12 -24.15
C SER A 14 26.91 -5.85 -22.91
N GLU A 15 27.57 -6.93 -22.50
CA GLU A 15 27.20 -7.70 -21.30
C GLU A 15 27.08 -6.74 -20.09
N PRO A 16 25.97 -6.78 -19.32
CA PRO A 16 25.83 -5.92 -18.15
C PRO A 16 26.98 -6.15 -17.15
N LEU A 17 27.58 -5.07 -16.63
CA LEU A 17 28.70 -5.15 -15.67
C LEU A 17 28.38 -5.99 -14.42
N VAL A 18 27.11 -6.01 -14.01
CA VAL A 18 26.63 -6.85 -12.90
C VAL A 18 26.77 -8.34 -13.22
N LEU A 19 26.54 -8.74 -14.48
CA LEU A 19 26.72 -10.12 -14.91
C LEU A 19 28.20 -10.49 -15.01
N THR A 20 29.07 -9.56 -15.42
CA THR A 20 30.52 -9.75 -15.34
C THR A 20 30.98 -9.92 -13.90
N ALA A 21 30.52 -9.08 -12.97
CA ALA A 21 30.78 -9.23 -11.54
C ALA A 21 30.29 -10.58 -10.99
N ALA A 22 29.14 -11.05 -11.47
CA ALA A 22 28.58 -12.34 -11.07
C ALA A 22 29.45 -13.53 -11.53
N ARG A 23 30.13 -13.43 -12.68
CA ARG A 23 31.09 -14.46 -13.13
C ARG A 23 32.30 -14.52 -12.21
N ASP A 24 32.88 -13.37 -11.87
CA ASP A 24 34.01 -13.29 -10.92
C ASP A 24 33.62 -13.92 -9.56
N ILE A 25 32.40 -13.65 -9.08
CA ILE A 25 31.88 -14.24 -7.83
C ILE A 25 31.64 -15.75 -8.00
N ALA A 26 31.09 -16.20 -9.13
CA ALA A 26 30.85 -17.62 -9.37
C ALA A 26 32.16 -18.45 -9.40
N GLU A 27 33.26 -17.88 -9.91
CA GLU A 27 34.60 -18.48 -9.85
C GLU A 27 35.09 -18.63 -8.40
N LEU A 28 34.80 -17.66 -7.53
CA LEU A 28 35.11 -17.77 -6.10
C LEU A 28 34.31 -18.89 -5.43
N ILE A 29 33.02 -19.04 -5.77
CA ILE A 29 32.19 -20.14 -5.27
C ILE A 29 32.77 -21.48 -5.70
N GLU A 30 33.14 -21.61 -6.98
CA GLU A 30 33.76 -22.83 -7.53
C GLU A 30 35.11 -23.16 -6.88
N ALA A 31 35.89 -22.13 -6.53
CA ALA A 31 37.14 -22.27 -5.78
C ALA A 31 36.95 -22.53 -4.28
N GLY A 32 35.72 -22.59 -3.77
CA GLY A 32 35.41 -22.76 -2.35
C GLY A 32 35.82 -21.56 -1.48
N GLN A 33 35.93 -20.38 -2.07
CA GLN A 33 36.37 -19.16 -1.40
C GLN A 33 35.18 -18.33 -0.92
N ALA A 34 35.16 -18.03 0.38
CA ALA A 34 34.10 -17.21 0.96
C ALA A 34 34.19 -15.75 0.50
N LEU A 35 33.07 -15.18 0.04
CA LEU A 35 32.96 -13.79 -0.37
C LEU A 35 32.64 -12.91 0.84
N SER A 36 33.61 -12.10 1.27
CA SER A 36 33.35 -11.05 2.26
C SER A 36 32.68 -9.83 1.62
N ARG A 37 32.01 -8.99 2.43
CA ARG A 37 31.45 -7.70 1.97
C ARG A 37 32.53 -6.79 1.36
N ALA A 38 33.73 -6.78 1.93
CA ALA A 38 34.86 -6.02 1.39
C ALA A 38 35.30 -6.56 0.02
N GLY A 39 35.31 -7.89 -0.16
CA GLY A 39 35.60 -8.54 -1.44
C GLY A 39 34.57 -8.21 -2.51
N LEU A 40 33.28 -8.24 -2.17
CA LEU A 40 32.19 -7.83 -3.07
C LEU A 40 32.36 -6.38 -3.53
N ASN A 41 32.60 -5.46 -2.60
CA ASN A 41 32.82 -4.04 -2.92
C ASN A 41 34.06 -3.85 -3.79
N ALA A 42 35.14 -4.61 -3.56
CA ALA A 42 36.34 -4.54 -4.39
C ALA A 42 36.08 -4.96 -5.85
N ILE A 43 35.30 -6.04 -6.06
CA ILE A 43 34.90 -6.50 -7.40
C ILE A 43 34.07 -5.41 -8.09
N LEU A 44 33.03 -4.88 -7.41
CA LEU A 44 32.16 -3.86 -7.97
C LEU A 44 32.91 -2.55 -8.24
N ASN A 45 33.75 -2.08 -7.32
CA ASN A 45 34.54 -0.86 -7.50
C ASN A 45 35.45 -0.93 -8.74
N ARG A 46 36.08 -2.08 -8.95
CA ARG A 46 36.94 -2.32 -10.11
C ARG A 46 36.14 -2.30 -11.42
N LEU A 47 34.97 -2.94 -11.46
CA LEU A 47 34.18 -3.08 -12.68
C LEU A 47 33.39 -1.81 -13.03
N PHE A 48 32.86 -1.10 -12.03
CA PHE A 48 32.08 0.13 -12.19
C PHE A 48 32.94 1.40 -12.18
N GLY A 49 34.25 1.27 -11.95
CA GLY A 49 35.20 2.39 -12.03
C GLY A 49 35.11 3.40 -10.88
N GLY A 50 34.72 2.94 -9.68
CA GLY A 50 34.69 3.74 -8.44
C GLY A 50 33.67 3.21 -7.43
N SER A 51 33.48 3.92 -6.32
CA SER A 51 32.72 3.42 -5.16
C SER A 51 31.21 3.67 -5.23
N ASP A 52 30.45 2.99 -4.37
CA ASP A 52 29.03 3.27 -4.12
C ASP A 52 28.80 4.68 -3.54
N ALA A 53 29.73 5.16 -2.70
CA ALA A 53 29.73 6.53 -2.19
C ALA A 53 29.89 7.59 -3.30
N GLU A 54 30.52 7.24 -4.41
CA GLU A 54 30.62 8.06 -5.64
C GLU A 54 29.43 7.87 -6.58
N GLY A 55 28.45 7.02 -6.20
CA GLY A 55 27.27 6.70 -7.01
C GLY A 55 27.57 5.82 -8.23
N ARG A 56 28.70 5.10 -8.25
CA ARG A 56 29.11 4.27 -9.40
C ARG A 56 28.34 2.96 -9.50
N TRP A 57 27.93 2.41 -8.37
CA TRP A 57 27.06 1.25 -8.25
C TRP A 57 26.23 1.37 -6.97
N SER A 58 25.17 0.57 -6.87
CA SER A 58 24.23 0.60 -5.74
C SER A 58 24.12 -0.76 -5.06
N VAL A 59 23.56 -0.80 -3.85
CA VAL A 59 23.27 -2.06 -3.13
C VAL A 59 22.45 -3.03 -4.00
N ARG A 60 21.59 -2.53 -4.90
CA ARG A 60 20.85 -3.35 -5.87
C ARG A 60 21.76 -4.09 -6.83
N ASP A 61 22.81 -3.44 -7.33
CA ASP A 61 23.77 -4.04 -8.25
C ASP A 61 24.59 -5.13 -7.52
N ALA A 62 24.91 -4.90 -6.24
CA ALA A 62 25.56 -5.88 -5.38
C ALA A 62 24.70 -7.13 -5.13
N HIS A 63 23.41 -6.95 -4.82
CA HIS A 63 22.47 -8.06 -4.66
C HIS A 63 22.27 -8.85 -5.96
N ALA A 64 22.05 -8.15 -7.08
CA ALA A 64 21.89 -8.78 -8.38
C ALA A 64 23.16 -9.57 -8.77
N ALA A 65 24.36 -9.06 -8.49
CA ALA A 65 25.61 -9.79 -8.74
C ALA A 65 25.70 -11.09 -7.93
N ILE A 66 25.35 -11.06 -6.63
CA ILE A 66 25.33 -12.25 -5.77
C ILE A 66 24.32 -13.29 -6.27
N GLU A 67 23.12 -12.86 -6.68
CA GLU A 67 22.07 -13.76 -7.17
C GLU A 67 22.41 -14.38 -8.51
N LEU A 68 22.91 -13.57 -9.45
CA LEU A 68 23.36 -14.04 -10.75
C LEU A 68 24.55 -14.99 -10.62
N ALA A 69 25.42 -14.81 -9.62
CA ALA A 69 26.53 -15.72 -9.35
C ALA A 69 26.03 -17.10 -8.91
N GLN A 70 25.01 -17.15 -8.05
CA GLN A 70 24.35 -18.40 -7.66
C GLN A 70 23.72 -19.09 -8.87
N VAL A 71 23.03 -18.33 -9.74
CA VAL A 71 22.47 -18.84 -11.00
C VAL A 71 23.57 -19.42 -11.91
N LEU A 72 24.68 -18.70 -12.10
CA LEU A 72 25.80 -19.16 -12.92
C LEU A 72 26.40 -20.45 -12.36
N TRP A 73 26.67 -20.50 -11.06
CA TRP A 73 27.23 -21.67 -10.40
C TRP A 73 26.29 -22.89 -10.51
N LEU A 74 25.01 -22.73 -10.17
CA LEU A 74 24.02 -23.82 -10.24
C LEU A 74 23.80 -24.33 -11.67
N ARG A 75 23.89 -23.45 -12.68
CA ARG A 75 23.83 -23.85 -14.09
C ARG A 75 25.03 -24.70 -14.47
N ALA A 76 26.23 -24.29 -14.09
CA ALA A 76 27.48 -25.01 -14.36
C ALA A 76 27.60 -26.33 -13.57
N HIS A 77 26.98 -26.41 -12.39
CA HIS A 77 27.03 -27.58 -11.53
C HIS A 77 26.22 -28.76 -12.10
N ALA A 78 26.88 -29.61 -12.90
CA ALA A 78 26.23 -30.68 -13.66
C ALA A 78 25.59 -31.79 -12.79
N GLY A 79 26.09 -32.00 -11.56
CA GLY A 79 25.63 -33.06 -10.67
C GLY A 79 24.27 -32.83 -10.00
N LEU A 80 23.71 -31.62 -10.11
CA LEU A 80 22.47 -31.25 -9.44
C LEU A 80 21.37 -31.01 -10.46
N THR A 81 20.25 -31.70 -10.35
CA THR A 81 19.05 -31.56 -11.18
C THR A 81 17.82 -31.49 -10.28
N PRO A 82 16.63 -31.10 -10.79
CA PRO A 82 15.40 -31.15 -9.99
C PRO A 82 15.09 -32.56 -9.43
N ALA A 83 15.59 -33.62 -10.08
CA ALA A 83 15.39 -35.01 -9.68
C ALA A 83 16.52 -35.57 -8.78
N SER A 84 17.54 -34.78 -8.45
CA SER A 84 18.65 -35.25 -7.60
C SER A 84 18.18 -35.62 -6.18
N PRO A 85 18.89 -36.49 -5.46
CA PRO A 85 18.56 -36.80 -4.06
C PRO A 85 18.53 -35.55 -3.17
N ALA A 86 17.64 -35.54 -2.17
CA ALA A 86 17.47 -34.42 -1.25
C ALA A 86 18.77 -34.05 -0.52
N ASP A 87 19.53 -35.05 -0.08
CA ASP A 87 20.80 -34.83 0.64
C ASP A 87 21.85 -34.13 -0.24
N SER A 88 22.03 -34.58 -1.48
CA SER A 88 22.96 -33.95 -2.43
C SER A 88 22.56 -32.51 -2.76
N ALA A 89 21.26 -32.25 -2.89
CA ALA A 89 20.75 -30.90 -3.05
C ALA A 89 20.98 -30.04 -1.80
N HIS A 90 20.73 -30.61 -0.62
CA HIS A 90 20.94 -29.95 0.66
C HIS A 90 22.40 -29.51 0.84
N GLU A 91 23.35 -30.40 0.56
CA GLU A 91 24.79 -30.13 0.63
C GLU A 91 25.20 -28.99 -0.31
N ALA A 92 24.76 -29.03 -1.58
CA ALA A 92 25.07 -28.00 -2.55
C ALA A 92 24.53 -26.62 -2.15
N PHE A 93 23.30 -26.56 -1.64
CA PHE A 93 22.72 -25.29 -1.17
C PHE A 93 23.41 -24.78 0.09
N THR A 94 23.78 -25.67 1.02
CA THR A 94 24.55 -25.32 2.22
C THR A 94 25.92 -24.74 1.86
N LEU A 95 26.57 -25.27 0.82
CA LEU A 95 27.84 -24.74 0.33
C LEU A 95 27.72 -23.29 -0.17
N ILE A 96 26.79 -23.01 -1.08
CA ILE A 96 26.57 -21.64 -1.58
C ILE A 96 26.21 -20.69 -0.43
N GLU A 97 25.34 -21.15 0.47
CA GLU A 97 24.92 -20.42 1.66
C GLU A 97 26.09 -20.08 2.60
N THR A 98 27.09 -20.95 2.75
CA THR A 98 28.25 -20.66 3.60
C THR A 98 29.25 -19.72 2.93
N LEU A 99 29.36 -19.77 1.60
CA LEU A 99 30.33 -18.97 0.84
C LEU A 99 29.86 -17.53 0.55
N LEU A 100 28.55 -17.26 0.58
CA LEU A 100 28.01 -15.94 0.22
C LEU A 100 27.46 -15.16 1.44
N PRO A 101 27.63 -13.83 1.45
CA PRO A 101 27.10 -12.99 2.52
C PRO A 101 25.55 -12.96 2.48
N SER A 102 24.92 -12.79 3.64
CA SER A 102 23.46 -12.59 3.72
C SER A 102 23.04 -11.20 3.23
N GLN A 103 21.88 -11.14 2.57
CA GLN A 103 21.31 -9.90 2.00
C GLN A 103 20.42 -9.19 3.02
N THR A 104 21.01 -8.68 4.11
CA THR A 104 20.27 -8.08 5.24
C THR A 104 20.05 -6.56 5.15
N VAL A 105 20.75 -5.87 4.25
CA VAL A 105 20.64 -4.41 4.05
C VAL A 105 19.81 -4.15 2.80
N ARG A 106 18.77 -3.30 2.87
CA ARG A 106 17.80 -3.12 1.77
C ARG A 106 17.80 -1.70 1.25
N SER A 107 17.53 -1.52 -0.04
CA SER A 107 17.12 -0.22 -0.58
C SER A 107 15.62 0.03 -0.30
N GLU A 108 15.23 1.29 -0.20
CA GLU A 108 13.82 1.70 -0.05
C GLU A 108 12.94 1.11 -1.16
N GLU A 109 13.45 1.11 -2.41
CA GLU A 109 12.78 0.53 -3.58
C GLU A 109 12.62 -1.01 -3.51
N GLN A 110 13.57 -1.76 -2.93
CA GLN A 110 13.46 -3.21 -2.78
C GLN A 110 12.42 -3.59 -1.71
N ILE A 111 12.25 -2.75 -0.68
CA ILE A 111 11.17 -2.86 0.30
C ILE A 111 9.84 -2.49 -0.36
N GLU A 112 9.82 -1.42 -1.16
CA GLU A 112 8.63 -0.88 -1.83
C GLU A 112 8.07 -1.84 -2.88
N LEU A 113 8.92 -2.43 -3.72
CA LEU A 113 8.53 -3.34 -4.81
C LEU A 113 8.37 -4.80 -4.37
N GLN A 114 8.68 -5.14 -3.11
CA GLN A 114 8.69 -6.51 -2.56
C GLN A 114 9.38 -7.55 -3.46
N GLN A 115 10.48 -7.16 -4.08
CA GLN A 115 11.25 -8.02 -4.97
C GLN A 115 12.26 -8.82 -4.16
N PHE A 116 11.77 -9.85 -3.46
CA PHE A 116 12.63 -10.82 -2.78
C PHE A 116 13.01 -11.93 -3.75
N SER A 117 14.32 -12.14 -3.88
CA SER A 117 14.85 -13.16 -4.78
C SER A 117 14.57 -14.54 -4.24
N THR A 118 14.13 -15.43 -5.13
CA THR A 118 13.79 -16.81 -4.79
C THR A 118 15.05 -17.53 -4.27
N PRO A 119 15.06 -18.06 -3.03
CA PRO A 119 16.18 -18.83 -2.51
C PRO A 119 16.42 -20.08 -3.37
N PRO A 120 17.69 -20.52 -3.58
CA PRO A 120 18.00 -21.72 -4.36
C PRO A 120 17.21 -22.97 -3.95
N ARG A 121 17.07 -23.20 -2.63
CA ARG A 121 16.30 -24.32 -2.07
C ARG A 121 14.84 -24.28 -2.49
N ILE A 122 14.20 -23.12 -2.33
CA ILE A 122 12.79 -22.92 -2.69
C ILE A 122 12.60 -23.09 -4.20
N ALA A 123 13.51 -22.54 -5.00
CA ALA A 123 13.43 -22.66 -6.45
C ALA A 123 13.55 -24.11 -6.94
N TRP A 124 14.43 -24.89 -6.32
CA TRP A 124 14.60 -26.31 -6.60
C TRP A 124 13.37 -27.12 -6.21
N LEU A 125 12.80 -26.86 -5.02
CA LEU A 125 11.56 -27.50 -4.57
C LEU A 125 10.39 -27.21 -5.53
N LEU A 126 10.21 -25.97 -5.98
CA LEU A 126 9.18 -25.62 -6.97
C LEU A 126 9.36 -26.39 -8.28
N ALA A 127 10.58 -26.45 -8.80
CA ALA A 127 10.86 -27.16 -10.05
C ALA A 127 10.63 -28.67 -9.92
N ARG A 128 11.03 -29.27 -8.80
CA ARG A 128 10.78 -30.68 -8.48
C ARG A 128 9.26 -30.95 -8.38
N ALA A 129 8.53 -30.12 -7.65
CA ALA A 129 7.08 -30.25 -7.48
C ALA A 129 6.29 -30.05 -8.78
N CYS A 130 6.78 -29.18 -9.67
CA CYS A 130 6.19 -28.95 -10.99
C CYS A 130 6.41 -30.14 -11.95
N ALA A 131 7.32 -31.07 -11.62
CA ALA A 131 7.64 -32.27 -12.39
C ALA A 131 7.92 -31.96 -13.88
N LEU A 132 8.90 -31.07 -14.10
CA LEU A 132 9.27 -30.57 -15.43
C LEU A 132 9.76 -31.68 -16.35
N ARG A 133 9.37 -31.62 -17.63
CA ARG A 133 9.70 -32.57 -18.69
C ARG A 133 10.55 -31.91 -19.77
N ALA A 134 11.44 -32.70 -20.37
CA ALA A 134 12.25 -32.23 -21.49
C ALA A 134 11.38 -31.78 -22.68
N GLY A 135 11.76 -30.65 -23.29
CA GLY A 135 11.11 -30.08 -24.47
C GLY A 135 9.79 -29.35 -24.21
N GLU A 136 9.27 -29.36 -22.99
CA GLU A 136 8.01 -28.69 -22.68
C GLU A 136 8.17 -27.17 -22.56
N ALA A 137 7.07 -26.42 -22.69
CA ALA A 137 7.11 -24.96 -22.53
C ALA A 137 6.88 -24.57 -21.07
N VAL A 138 7.88 -23.93 -20.45
CA VAL A 138 7.82 -23.44 -19.08
C VAL A 138 7.81 -21.92 -19.06
N LEU A 139 6.78 -21.34 -18.44
CA LEU A 139 6.68 -19.89 -18.23
C LEU A 139 7.07 -19.53 -16.79
N GLU A 140 7.94 -18.54 -16.66
CA GLU A 140 8.19 -17.81 -15.41
C GLU A 140 7.76 -16.35 -15.61
N PRO A 141 6.59 -15.94 -15.06
CA PRO A 141 5.99 -14.63 -15.33
C PRO A 141 6.64 -13.48 -14.55
N SER A 142 7.50 -13.80 -13.57
CA SER A 142 8.29 -12.86 -12.75
C SER A 142 9.70 -13.41 -12.53
N ALA A 143 10.52 -13.39 -13.58
CA ALA A 143 11.74 -14.20 -13.65
C ALA A 143 12.90 -13.74 -12.76
N GLY A 144 12.90 -12.48 -12.28
CA GLY A 144 13.96 -11.95 -11.45
C GLY A 144 15.33 -12.11 -12.13
N THR A 145 16.29 -12.70 -11.41
CA THR A 145 17.62 -13.03 -11.93
C THR A 145 17.71 -14.42 -12.59
N GLY A 146 16.59 -15.17 -12.66
CA GLY A 146 16.50 -16.46 -13.35
C GLY A 146 16.74 -17.69 -12.47
N MET A 147 16.46 -17.59 -11.16
CA MET A 147 16.67 -18.72 -10.24
C MET A 147 15.71 -19.89 -10.53
N LEU A 148 14.42 -19.66 -10.80
CA LEU A 148 13.51 -20.76 -11.20
C LEU A 148 13.80 -21.22 -12.64
N ALA A 149 14.06 -20.27 -13.56
CA ALA A 149 14.48 -20.55 -14.93
C ALA A 149 15.68 -21.50 -15.03
N THR A 150 16.64 -21.41 -14.10
CA THR A 150 17.80 -22.30 -14.02
C THR A 150 17.39 -23.77 -13.96
N TRP A 151 16.40 -24.10 -13.13
CA TRP A 151 15.94 -25.47 -12.96
C TRP A 151 15.13 -25.97 -14.16
N ALA A 152 14.32 -25.10 -14.75
CA ALA A 152 13.63 -25.41 -16.00
C ALA A 152 14.61 -25.64 -17.17
N ALA A 153 15.69 -24.86 -17.23
CA ALA A 153 16.76 -25.07 -18.21
C ALA A 153 17.44 -26.44 -18.01
N LYS A 154 17.75 -26.81 -16.76
CA LYS A 154 18.37 -28.11 -16.42
C LYS A 154 17.43 -29.29 -16.66
N ALA A 155 16.12 -29.06 -16.67
CA ALA A 155 15.13 -30.03 -17.13
C ALA A 155 14.98 -30.09 -18.66
N ASN A 156 15.80 -29.36 -19.42
CA ASN A 156 15.72 -29.22 -20.89
C ASN A 156 14.38 -28.67 -21.39
N ALA A 157 13.74 -27.79 -20.62
CA ALA A 157 12.50 -27.13 -21.03
C ALA A 157 12.77 -25.93 -21.95
N ARG A 158 11.79 -25.61 -22.80
CA ARG A 158 11.74 -24.36 -23.57
C ARG A 158 11.25 -23.23 -22.66
N LEU A 159 12.11 -22.25 -22.43
CA LEU A 159 11.86 -21.17 -21.48
C LEU A 159 11.11 -20.00 -22.10
N ILE A 160 10.08 -19.54 -21.39
CA ILE A 160 9.38 -18.28 -21.62
C ILE A 160 9.56 -17.47 -20.34
N LEU A 161 10.31 -16.37 -20.40
CA LEU A 161 10.68 -15.58 -19.24
C LEU A 161 10.09 -14.17 -19.36
N ASN A 162 9.51 -13.67 -18.28
CA ASN A 162 9.04 -12.30 -18.20
C ASN A 162 9.66 -11.60 -17.00
N GLU A 163 10.34 -10.48 -17.22
CA GLU A 163 10.98 -9.70 -16.16
C GLU A 163 10.83 -8.21 -16.44
N ILE A 164 10.43 -7.44 -15.44
CA ILE A 164 10.09 -6.03 -15.66
C ILE A 164 11.30 -5.08 -15.55
N SER A 165 12.34 -5.47 -14.81
CA SER A 165 13.59 -4.72 -14.70
C SER A 165 14.40 -4.84 -15.99
N PRO A 166 14.73 -3.72 -16.67
CA PRO A 166 15.56 -3.75 -17.88
C PRO A 166 16.91 -4.46 -17.64
N LEU A 167 17.59 -4.11 -16.54
CA LEU A 167 18.88 -4.71 -16.19
C LEU A 167 18.79 -6.24 -16.05
N ARG A 168 17.77 -6.73 -15.34
CA ARG A 168 17.61 -8.19 -15.15
C ARG A 168 17.20 -8.88 -16.43
N ARG A 169 16.36 -8.25 -17.29
CA ARG A 169 16.06 -8.78 -18.63
C ARG A 169 17.31 -8.93 -19.48
N ASP A 170 18.18 -7.93 -19.48
CA ASP A 170 19.43 -7.98 -20.25
C ASP A 170 20.31 -9.13 -19.74
N CYS A 171 20.43 -9.30 -18.41
CA CYS A 171 21.12 -10.45 -17.83
C CYS A 171 20.47 -11.80 -18.20
N LEU A 172 19.14 -11.89 -18.17
CA LEU A 172 18.40 -13.11 -18.56
C LEU A 172 18.62 -13.47 -20.03
N ALA A 173 18.65 -12.48 -20.93
CA ALA A 173 18.93 -12.69 -22.35
C ALA A 173 20.35 -13.22 -22.58
N CYS A 174 21.33 -12.76 -21.79
CA CYS A 174 22.70 -13.31 -21.82
C CYS A 174 22.78 -14.72 -21.21
N LEU A 175 22.09 -14.97 -20.10
CA LEU A 175 22.12 -16.26 -19.41
C LEU A 175 21.37 -17.35 -20.19
N PHE A 176 20.22 -17.03 -20.75
CA PHE A 176 19.32 -17.95 -21.44
C PHE A 176 19.06 -17.49 -22.89
N PRO A 177 20.06 -17.59 -23.79
CA PRO A 177 19.95 -17.04 -25.15
C PRO A 177 18.89 -17.74 -26.01
N GLN A 178 18.44 -18.93 -25.62
CA GLN A 178 17.36 -19.68 -26.29
C GLN A 178 15.97 -19.40 -25.70
N ALA A 179 15.89 -18.64 -24.60
CA ALA A 179 14.62 -18.28 -23.98
C ALA A 179 13.95 -17.14 -24.74
N THR A 180 12.62 -17.13 -24.75
CA THR A 180 11.90 -15.90 -25.11
C THR A 180 11.80 -15.02 -23.88
N VAL A 181 12.39 -13.82 -23.92
CA VAL A 181 12.39 -12.86 -22.80
C VAL A 181 11.48 -11.68 -23.13
N SER A 182 10.57 -11.36 -22.22
CA SER A 182 9.62 -10.25 -22.31
C SER A 182 9.65 -9.37 -21.06
N GLY A 183 9.00 -8.22 -21.11
CA GLY A 183 8.96 -7.22 -20.02
C GLY A 183 7.57 -6.68 -19.74
N HIS A 184 6.57 -7.56 -19.81
CA HIS A 184 5.17 -7.27 -19.54
C HIS A 184 4.88 -7.17 -18.03
N ASP A 185 3.80 -6.49 -17.66
CA ASP A 185 3.25 -6.63 -16.31
C ASP A 185 2.76 -8.06 -16.11
N GLY A 186 3.28 -8.76 -15.12
CA GLY A 186 2.92 -10.15 -14.84
C GLY A 186 1.48 -10.33 -14.35
N GLU A 187 0.80 -9.27 -13.90
CA GLU A 187 -0.65 -9.28 -13.68
C GLU A 187 -1.46 -9.44 -14.98
N LEU A 188 -0.84 -9.15 -16.14
CA LEU A 188 -1.45 -9.13 -17.46
C LEU A 188 -0.74 -10.09 -18.44
N ILE A 189 -0.05 -11.12 -17.92
CA ILE A 189 0.74 -12.03 -18.74
C ILE A 189 -0.14 -12.81 -19.73
N ASP A 190 -1.37 -13.16 -19.34
CA ASP A 190 -2.33 -13.82 -20.23
C ASP A 190 -2.79 -12.91 -21.37
N GLU A 191 -2.86 -11.61 -21.16
CA GLU A 191 -3.30 -10.67 -22.18
C GLU A 191 -2.14 -10.24 -23.11
N LEU A 192 -0.92 -10.15 -22.57
CA LEU A 192 0.21 -9.50 -23.26
C LEU A 192 1.20 -10.45 -23.93
N LEU A 193 1.34 -11.69 -23.43
CA LEU A 193 2.29 -12.66 -23.98
C LEU A 193 1.80 -13.18 -25.35
N ASP A 194 2.72 -13.46 -26.30
CA ASP A 194 2.36 -13.96 -27.64
C ASP A 194 1.36 -15.13 -27.55
N PRO A 195 0.20 -15.08 -28.23
CA PRO A 195 -0.80 -16.15 -28.20
C PRO A 195 -0.28 -17.53 -28.61
N ARG A 196 0.84 -17.61 -29.36
CA ARG A 196 1.50 -18.87 -29.74
C ARG A 196 2.30 -19.49 -28.59
N GLN A 197 2.55 -18.74 -27.53
CA GLN A 197 3.27 -19.18 -26.35
C GLN A 197 2.28 -19.70 -25.31
N VAL A 198 2.02 -21.01 -25.38
CA VAL A 198 1.14 -21.72 -24.46
C VAL A 198 2.01 -22.64 -23.58
N PRO A 199 2.28 -22.26 -22.32
CA PRO A 199 3.05 -23.08 -21.39
C PRO A 199 2.26 -24.28 -20.87
N THR A 200 2.92 -25.41 -20.70
CA THR A 200 2.38 -26.63 -20.06
C THR A 200 2.80 -26.73 -18.59
N ALA A 201 3.78 -25.93 -18.18
CA ALA A 201 4.21 -25.77 -16.80
C ALA A 201 4.50 -24.30 -16.49
N ILE A 202 4.19 -23.88 -15.26
CA ILE A 202 4.47 -22.52 -14.77
C ILE A 202 5.15 -22.60 -13.41
N LEU A 203 6.25 -21.86 -13.26
CA LEU A 203 6.90 -21.60 -11.97
C LEU A 203 6.72 -20.12 -11.65
N VAL A 204 6.22 -19.79 -10.45
CA VAL A 204 5.95 -18.39 -10.11
C VAL A 204 6.31 -18.05 -8.66
N ASN A 205 7.00 -16.93 -8.48
CA ASN A 205 7.19 -16.27 -7.20
C ASN A 205 6.84 -14.79 -7.41
N PRO A 206 5.55 -14.43 -7.34
CA PRO A 206 5.10 -13.10 -7.72
C PRO A 206 5.44 -12.09 -6.61
N PRO A 207 5.52 -10.79 -6.92
CA PRO A 207 5.47 -9.77 -5.87
C PRO A 207 4.15 -9.90 -5.12
N PHE A 208 4.20 -9.98 -3.78
CA PHE A 208 2.99 -10.27 -3.00
C PHE A 208 2.05 -9.08 -2.92
N SER A 209 2.60 -7.87 -2.80
CA SER A 209 1.79 -6.67 -2.69
C SER A 209 2.28 -5.46 -3.46
N HIS A 210 2.96 -5.64 -4.61
CA HIS A 210 3.33 -4.51 -5.47
C HIS A 210 3.23 -4.80 -6.98
N GLY A 211 2.27 -4.17 -7.68
CA GLY A 211 2.05 -4.27 -9.14
C GLY A 211 2.53 -3.02 -9.90
N ILE A 212 2.80 -3.12 -11.20
CA ILE A 212 3.42 -2.03 -11.99
C ILE A 212 2.43 -0.93 -12.33
N GLU A 213 1.21 -1.30 -12.70
CA GLU A 213 0.15 -0.32 -12.96
C GLU A 213 -0.50 0.20 -11.66
N ARG A 214 -0.48 -0.63 -10.60
CA ARG A 214 -1.32 -0.44 -9.41
C ARG A 214 -0.55 -0.01 -8.15
N GLY A 215 0.77 -0.22 -8.08
CA GLY A 215 1.57 0.08 -6.88
C GLY A 215 1.32 -0.93 -5.76
N HIS A 216 1.39 -0.50 -4.50
CA HIS A 216 1.22 -1.40 -3.35
C HIS A 216 -0.24 -1.88 -3.18
N ASP A 217 -0.50 -3.16 -3.41
CA ASP A 217 -1.83 -3.78 -3.37
C ASP A 217 -1.74 -5.24 -2.92
N GLY A 218 -2.39 -5.60 -1.81
CA GLY A 218 -2.40 -6.96 -1.22
C GLY A 218 -2.92 -8.07 -2.14
N HIS A 219 -3.52 -7.73 -3.28
CA HIS A 219 -4.01 -8.66 -4.28
C HIS A 219 -3.07 -8.85 -5.48
N THR A 220 -1.92 -8.16 -5.53
CA THR A 220 -0.92 -8.26 -6.61
C THR A 220 -0.57 -9.72 -6.87
N GLY A 221 -0.14 -10.46 -5.84
CA GLY A 221 0.19 -11.87 -5.97
C GLY A 221 -0.97 -12.70 -6.52
N SER A 222 -2.21 -12.43 -6.08
CA SER A 222 -3.40 -13.16 -6.54
C SER A 222 -3.72 -12.91 -8.01
N ARG A 223 -3.54 -11.68 -8.51
CA ARG A 223 -3.77 -11.33 -9.92
C ARG A 223 -2.68 -11.90 -10.82
N HIS A 224 -1.44 -11.81 -10.37
CA HIS A 224 -0.30 -12.42 -11.04
C HIS A 224 -0.49 -13.94 -11.19
N LEU A 225 -0.85 -14.62 -10.09
CA LEU A 225 -1.14 -16.06 -10.11
C LEU A 225 -2.32 -16.39 -11.03
N ARG A 226 -3.40 -15.61 -10.99
CA ARG A 226 -4.59 -15.80 -11.85
C ARG A 226 -4.30 -15.59 -13.32
N SER A 227 -3.52 -14.57 -13.68
CA SER A 227 -3.13 -14.33 -15.08
C SER A 227 -2.25 -15.49 -15.59
N ALA A 228 -1.26 -15.91 -14.79
CA ALA A 228 -0.46 -17.10 -15.11
C ALA A 228 -1.33 -18.37 -15.24
N TRP A 229 -2.31 -18.56 -14.34
CA TRP A 229 -3.25 -19.69 -14.38
C TRP A 229 -4.10 -19.73 -15.65
N LYS A 230 -4.62 -18.59 -16.10
CA LYS A 230 -5.36 -18.51 -17.37
C LYS A 230 -4.50 -18.94 -18.55
N ARG A 231 -3.24 -18.48 -18.58
CA ARG A 231 -2.27 -18.78 -19.63
C ARG A 231 -1.82 -20.24 -19.68
N LEU A 232 -1.91 -20.97 -18.56
CA LEU A 232 -1.55 -22.39 -18.48
C LEU A 232 -2.43 -23.26 -19.39
N ALA A 233 -1.81 -24.17 -20.15
CA ALA A 233 -2.52 -25.16 -20.96
C ALA A 233 -3.44 -26.05 -20.09
N PRO A 234 -4.61 -26.49 -20.60
CA PRO A 234 -5.37 -27.57 -19.98
C PRO A 234 -4.49 -28.80 -19.74
N GLY A 235 -4.61 -29.42 -18.56
CA GLY A 235 -3.73 -30.52 -18.15
C GLY A 235 -2.33 -30.09 -17.66
N GLY A 236 -2.02 -28.80 -17.67
CA GLY A 236 -0.75 -28.26 -17.17
C GLY A 236 -0.69 -28.18 -15.64
N ARG A 237 0.53 -27.96 -15.12
CA ARG A 237 0.81 -27.79 -13.69
C ARG A 237 1.44 -26.43 -13.40
N LEU A 238 1.00 -25.77 -12.34
CA LEU A 238 1.56 -24.53 -11.84
C LEU A 238 2.11 -24.75 -10.43
N ALA A 239 3.35 -24.35 -10.19
CA ALA A 239 3.96 -24.31 -8.85
C ALA A 239 4.26 -22.85 -8.47
N ALA A 240 3.77 -22.43 -7.31
CA ALA A 240 3.82 -21.04 -6.84
C ALA A 240 4.37 -20.92 -5.42
N VAL A 241 5.11 -19.84 -5.18
CA VAL A 241 5.31 -19.28 -3.83
C VAL A 241 4.27 -18.18 -3.63
N MET A 242 3.46 -18.30 -2.58
CA MET A 242 2.45 -17.30 -2.21
C MET A 242 2.61 -16.88 -0.75
N PRO A 243 2.10 -15.73 -0.31
CA PRO A 243 2.15 -15.37 1.11
C PRO A 243 1.20 -16.25 1.96
N GLU A 244 1.47 -16.37 3.25
CA GLU A 244 0.62 -17.15 4.20
C GLU A 244 -0.86 -16.73 4.16
N TRP A 245 -1.12 -15.43 4.03
CA TRP A 245 -2.45 -14.83 3.97
C TRP A 245 -3.13 -14.92 2.59
N PHE A 246 -2.53 -15.62 1.61
CA PHE A 246 -3.19 -15.85 0.33
C PHE A 246 -4.42 -16.75 0.52
N ASP A 247 -5.59 -16.23 0.14
CA ASP A 247 -6.86 -16.97 0.20
C ASP A 247 -6.95 -18.01 -0.93
N VAL A 248 -6.42 -19.21 -0.65
CA VAL A 248 -6.49 -20.36 -1.55
C VAL A 248 -7.96 -20.72 -1.84
N GLY A 249 -8.83 -20.68 -0.84
CA GLY A 249 -10.24 -21.03 -1.00
C GLY A 249 -10.95 -20.07 -1.96
N GLY A 250 -10.80 -18.76 -1.74
CA GLY A 250 -11.33 -17.73 -2.63
C GLY A 250 -10.76 -17.79 -4.04
N PHE A 251 -9.47 -18.12 -4.19
CA PHE A 251 -8.87 -18.34 -5.51
C PHE A 251 -9.54 -19.50 -6.24
N LEU A 252 -9.70 -20.65 -5.58
CA LEU A 252 -10.34 -21.84 -6.18
C LEU A 252 -11.80 -21.56 -6.56
N CYS A 253 -12.56 -20.86 -5.71
CA CYS A 253 -13.94 -20.45 -6.00
C CYS A 253 -14.06 -19.48 -7.20
N ALA A 254 -13.03 -18.67 -7.45
CA ALA A 254 -13.02 -17.68 -8.51
C ALA A 254 -12.56 -18.25 -9.88
N VAL A 255 -11.81 -19.34 -9.86
CA VAL A 255 -11.36 -20.04 -11.07
C VAL A 255 -12.55 -20.77 -11.69
N ARG A 256 -12.74 -20.61 -13.02
CA ARG A 256 -13.84 -21.27 -13.75
C ARG A 256 -13.38 -22.55 -14.44
N GLU A 257 -12.08 -22.70 -14.65
CA GLU A 257 -11.43 -23.87 -15.23
C GLU A 257 -11.25 -25.00 -14.19
N PRO A 258 -11.14 -26.26 -14.63
CA PRO A 258 -10.79 -27.37 -13.74
C PRO A 258 -9.50 -27.09 -12.96
N VAL A 259 -9.56 -27.21 -11.63
CA VAL A 259 -8.41 -27.00 -10.73
C VAL A 259 -8.36 -28.07 -9.65
N THR A 260 -7.20 -28.68 -9.47
CA THR A 260 -6.91 -29.61 -8.36
C THR A 260 -5.70 -29.09 -7.60
N VAL A 261 -5.84 -28.93 -6.28
CA VAL A 261 -4.70 -28.61 -5.41
C VAL A 261 -3.96 -29.90 -5.11
N GLN A 262 -2.69 -29.97 -5.50
CA GLN A 262 -1.83 -31.12 -5.19
C GLN A 262 -1.04 -30.93 -3.90
N LEU A 263 -0.57 -29.69 -3.67
CA LEU A 263 0.24 -29.36 -2.51
C LEU A 263 -0.08 -27.94 -2.04
N ASN A 264 -0.20 -27.78 -0.72
CA ASN A 264 -0.42 -26.51 -0.04
C ASN A 264 0.31 -26.52 1.31
N VAL A 265 1.61 -26.21 1.29
CA VAL A 265 2.49 -26.32 2.46
C VAL A 265 2.97 -24.94 2.91
N ALA A 266 2.76 -24.61 4.17
CA ALA A 266 3.31 -23.41 4.78
C ALA A 266 4.80 -23.65 5.16
N VAL A 267 5.68 -22.80 4.65
CA VAL A 267 7.13 -22.81 4.86
C VAL A 267 7.53 -21.62 5.71
N GLU A 268 7.97 -21.91 6.94
CA GLU A 268 8.41 -20.90 7.89
C GLU A 268 9.87 -20.52 7.65
N ARG A 269 10.20 -19.22 7.74
CA ARG A 269 11.56 -18.68 7.62
C ARG A 269 12.31 -19.07 6.32
N GLY A 270 11.61 -19.52 5.28
CA GLY A 270 12.19 -19.98 4.01
C GLY A 270 12.98 -18.90 3.24
N PHE A 271 12.75 -17.63 3.54
CA PHE A 271 13.39 -16.48 2.90
C PHE A 271 14.28 -15.66 3.86
N SER A 272 14.61 -16.20 5.04
CA SER A 272 15.31 -15.46 6.11
C SER A 272 16.65 -14.88 5.68
N ARG A 273 17.42 -15.60 4.85
CA ARG A 273 18.70 -15.13 4.28
C ARG A 273 18.58 -14.13 3.14
N ASN A 274 17.41 -14.09 2.50
CA ASN A 274 17.01 -13.12 1.48
C ASN A 274 16.25 -11.93 2.11
N GLY A 275 16.30 -11.83 3.44
CA GLY A 275 15.88 -10.67 4.18
C GLY A 275 14.42 -10.70 4.63
N THR A 276 13.68 -11.81 4.62
CA THR A 276 12.32 -11.83 5.22
C THR A 276 12.03 -13.10 6.00
N SER A 277 11.41 -12.95 7.16
CA SER A 277 10.95 -14.08 8.01
C SER A 277 9.47 -14.41 7.80
N ILE A 278 8.82 -13.80 6.80
CA ILE A 278 7.42 -14.07 6.47
C ILE A 278 7.26 -15.55 6.11
N THR A 279 6.26 -16.19 6.70
CA THR A 279 5.83 -17.52 6.30
C THR A 279 5.28 -17.46 4.88
N THR A 280 5.77 -18.34 4.02
CA THR A 280 5.30 -18.46 2.63
C THR A 280 4.56 -19.78 2.45
N ARG A 281 3.77 -19.91 1.39
CA ARG A 281 3.10 -21.15 1.00
C ARG A 281 3.68 -21.64 -0.31
N LEU A 282 4.05 -22.90 -0.36
CA LEU A 282 4.26 -23.62 -1.61
C LEU A 282 2.91 -24.17 -2.05
N LEU A 283 2.48 -23.77 -3.25
CA LEU A 283 1.22 -24.19 -3.86
C LEU A 283 1.51 -24.91 -5.17
N VAL A 284 0.93 -26.10 -5.34
CA VAL A 284 0.99 -26.85 -6.61
C VAL A 284 -0.43 -27.10 -7.07
N LEU A 285 -0.75 -26.63 -8.27
CA LEU A 285 -2.08 -26.67 -8.86
C LEU A 285 -2.03 -27.37 -10.21
N ASP A 286 -2.91 -28.34 -10.43
CA ASP A 286 -3.12 -28.95 -11.74
C ASP A 286 -4.39 -28.42 -12.39
N LYS A 287 -4.31 -28.08 -13.68
CA LYS A 287 -5.44 -27.59 -14.48
C LYS A 287 -6.31 -28.74 -15.01
N ILE A 288 -6.73 -29.58 -14.07
CA ILE A 288 -7.64 -30.72 -14.24
C ILE A 288 -8.58 -30.81 -13.03
N GLU A 289 -9.65 -31.58 -13.17
CA GLU A 289 -10.53 -31.96 -12.07
C GLU A 289 -10.15 -33.38 -11.64
N ALA A 290 -9.60 -33.53 -10.44
CA ALA A 290 -9.20 -34.79 -9.84
C ALA A 290 -9.62 -34.81 -8.37
N GLY A 291 -10.13 -35.95 -7.90
CA GLY A 291 -10.60 -36.14 -6.51
C GLY A 291 -9.50 -36.52 -5.52
N ALA A 292 -8.26 -36.06 -5.72
CA ALA A 292 -7.15 -36.36 -4.82
C ALA A 292 -7.09 -35.32 -3.69
N ASP A 293 -6.89 -35.78 -2.45
CA ASP A 293 -6.71 -34.89 -1.31
C ASP A 293 -5.35 -34.17 -1.40
N PRO A 294 -5.31 -32.83 -1.23
CA PRO A 294 -4.05 -32.08 -1.27
C PRO A 294 -3.13 -32.45 -0.10
N ALA A 295 -1.82 -32.49 -0.36
CA ALA A 295 -0.84 -32.50 0.72
C ALA A 295 -0.82 -31.13 1.43
N VAL A 296 -1.37 -31.07 2.64
CA VAL A 296 -1.40 -29.86 3.48
C VAL A 296 -0.51 -30.06 4.69
N ALA A 297 0.48 -29.19 4.86
CA ALA A 297 1.39 -29.24 6.01
C ALA A 297 1.92 -27.85 6.38
N ARG A 298 2.63 -27.77 7.51
CA ARG A 298 3.43 -26.62 7.93
C ARG A 298 4.78 -27.14 8.42
N THR A 299 5.87 -26.74 7.78
CA THR A 299 7.22 -27.18 8.15
C THR A 299 8.29 -26.25 7.56
N ASN A 300 9.44 -26.19 8.20
CA ASN A 300 10.66 -25.58 7.65
C ASN A 300 11.77 -26.61 7.40
N ASP A 301 11.50 -27.89 7.64
CA ASP A 301 12.44 -28.98 7.42
C ASP A 301 12.52 -29.31 5.92
N PHE A 302 13.72 -29.20 5.36
CA PHE A 302 13.98 -29.44 3.94
C PHE A 302 13.70 -30.90 3.54
N ALA A 303 14.01 -31.88 4.40
CA ALA A 303 13.76 -33.29 4.10
C ALA A 303 12.25 -33.58 4.08
N ALA A 304 11.52 -33.08 5.09
CA ALA A 304 10.06 -33.21 5.13
C ALA A 304 9.38 -32.54 3.92
N LEU A 305 9.88 -31.39 3.46
CA LEU A 305 9.39 -30.74 2.24
C LEU A 305 9.63 -31.60 0.99
N CYS A 306 10.78 -32.26 0.89
CA CYS A 306 11.06 -33.18 -0.20
C CYS A 306 10.11 -34.38 -0.19
N GLU A 307 9.86 -34.98 0.97
CA GLU A 307 8.92 -36.10 1.11
C GLU A 307 7.50 -35.72 0.66
N LEU A 308 7.01 -34.55 1.08
CA LEU A 308 5.69 -34.04 0.68
C LEU A 308 5.61 -33.78 -0.83
N ILE A 309 6.69 -33.30 -1.44
CA ILE A 309 6.77 -33.04 -2.88
C ILE A 309 6.86 -34.34 -3.68
N ASP A 310 7.61 -35.32 -3.20
CA ASP A 310 7.78 -36.63 -3.84
C ASP A 310 6.49 -37.47 -3.78
N ALA A 311 5.62 -37.19 -2.81
CA ALA A 311 4.29 -37.78 -2.71
C ALA A 311 3.27 -37.19 -3.71
N ILE A 312 3.58 -36.08 -4.40
CA ILE A 312 2.67 -35.48 -5.38
C ILE A 312 2.45 -36.45 -6.56
N PRO A 313 1.19 -36.71 -6.95
CA PRO A 313 0.89 -37.53 -8.12
C PRO A 313 1.57 -37.05 -9.40
N ALA A 314 1.94 -38.00 -10.26
CA ALA A 314 2.55 -37.73 -11.55
C ALA A 314 1.65 -36.80 -12.39
N ARG A 315 2.28 -35.83 -13.08
CA ARG A 315 1.55 -34.83 -13.85
C ARG A 315 0.73 -35.48 -14.99
N PRO A 316 -0.55 -35.12 -15.19
CA PRO A 316 -1.31 -35.54 -16.36
C PRO A 316 -0.61 -35.09 -17.67
N PHE A 317 -0.87 -35.78 -18.79
CA PHE A 317 -0.34 -35.37 -20.09
C PHE A 317 -1.14 -34.18 -20.63
N ALA A 318 -0.56 -32.98 -20.56
CA ALA A 318 -1.06 -31.82 -21.29
C ALA A 318 -0.78 -32.00 -22.80
N THR A 319 -1.81 -31.99 -23.63
CA THR A 319 -1.64 -31.84 -25.08
C THR A 319 -1.64 -30.35 -25.40
N ALA A 320 -0.49 -29.80 -25.81
CA ALA A 320 -0.48 -28.44 -26.35
C ALA A 320 -1.37 -28.44 -27.61
N PRO A 321 -2.33 -27.50 -27.74
CA PRO A 321 -3.15 -27.42 -28.94
C PRO A 321 -2.22 -27.25 -30.15
N GLN A 322 -2.35 -28.14 -31.14
CA GLN A 322 -1.64 -27.99 -32.39
C GLN A 322 -2.03 -26.65 -33.02
N SER A 323 -1.03 -25.84 -33.35
CA SER A 323 -1.17 -24.56 -34.05
C SER A 323 -2.08 -24.73 -35.27
N SER A 324 -3.36 -24.38 -35.15
CA SER A 324 -4.23 -24.19 -36.30
C SER A 324 -3.64 -23.05 -37.14
N ALA A 325 -3.32 -23.38 -38.40
CA ALA A 325 -2.65 -22.52 -39.35
C ALA A 325 -3.18 -21.07 -39.34
N SER A 326 -2.24 -20.12 -39.47
CA SER A 326 -2.47 -18.69 -39.62
C SER A 326 -3.73 -18.36 -40.42
N LEU A 327 -4.68 -17.67 -39.80
CA LEU A 327 -5.58 -16.82 -40.56
C LEU A 327 -4.72 -15.70 -41.14
N VAL A 328 -4.44 -15.81 -42.43
CA VAL A 328 -3.88 -14.73 -43.25
C VAL A 328 -4.85 -13.55 -43.11
N LEU A 329 -4.45 -12.54 -42.32
CA LEU A 329 -5.09 -11.24 -42.38
C LEU A 329 -4.89 -10.70 -43.78
N ALA A 330 -5.96 -10.75 -44.58
CA ALA A 330 -6.00 -10.06 -45.87
C ALA A 330 -5.64 -8.58 -45.66
N PRO A 331 -4.89 -7.95 -46.57
CA PRO A 331 -4.59 -6.54 -46.46
C PRO A 331 -5.92 -5.77 -46.59
N PHE A 332 -6.39 -5.21 -45.47
CA PHE A 332 -7.48 -4.25 -45.50
C PHE A 332 -7.01 -3.07 -46.36
N ARG A 333 -7.62 -2.94 -47.54
CA ARG A 333 -7.51 -1.72 -48.34
C ARG A 333 -8.02 -0.57 -47.49
N LEU A 334 -7.17 0.44 -47.28
CA LEU A 334 -7.58 1.75 -46.81
C LEU A 334 -8.57 2.35 -47.81
N ALA A 335 -9.86 2.10 -47.59
CA ALA A 335 -10.91 2.92 -48.15
C ALA A 335 -10.97 4.19 -47.30
N SER A 336 -10.66 5.32 -47.91
CA SER A 336 -10.90 6.64 -47.34
C SER A 336 -12.37 6.78 -46.96
N LEU A 337 -12.69 6.71 -45.68
CA LEU A 337 -13.96 7.18 -45.15
C LEU A 337 -13.66 8.18 -44.04
N ALA A 338 -13.71 9.44 -44.43
CA ALA A 338 -13.95 10.55 -43.53
C ALA A 338 -15.31 10.32 -42.85
N ALA A 339 -15.31 9.68 -41.69
CA ALA A 339 -16.46 9.64 -40.80
C ALA A 339 -15.93 9.79 -39.37
N ARG A 340 -16.14 10.98 -38.80
CA ARG A 340 -15.93 11.23 -37.38
C ARG A 340 -16.77 10.21 -36.59
N PRO A 341 -16.23 9.55 -35.54
CA PRO A 341 -17.03 8.66 -34.72
C PRO A 341 -18.16 9.48 -34.07
N ARG A 342 -19.41 9.08 -34.32
CA ARG A 342 -20.56 9.62 -33.59
C ARG A 342 -20.50 9.09 -32.16
N PRO A 343 -20.66 9.94 -31.14
CA PRO A 343 -20.74 9.48 -29.76
C PRO A 343 -21.93 8.55 -29.60
N VAL A 344 -21.70 7.40 -28.98
CA VAL A 344 -22.76 6.53 -28.48
C VAL A 344 -23.54 7.34 -27.43
N PRO A 345 -24.87 7.43 -27.50
CA PRO A 345 -25.63 8.15 -26.50
C PRO A 345 -25.35 7.54 -25.11
N PRO A 346 -25.20 8.35 -24.05
CA PRO A 346 -25.00 7.84 -22.71
C PRO A 346 -26.13 6.87 -22.37
N ARG A 347 -25.77 5.67 -21.92
CA ARG A 347 -26.76 4.76 -21.30
C ARG A 347 -27.42 5.55 -20.17
N HIS A 348 -28.75 5.66 -20.23
CA HIS A 348 -29.56 6.23 -19.17
C HIS A 348 -29.12 5.64 -17.82
N ALA A 349 -28.81 6.51 -16.86
CA ALA A 349 -28.55 6.12 -15.49
C ALA A 349 -29.68 5.21 -15.00
N ALA A 350 -29.33 4.12 -14.31
CA ALA A 350 -30.31 3.36 -13.56
C ALA A 350 -31.10 4.34 -12.66
N PRO A 351 -32.42 4.15 -12.48
CA PRO A 351 -33.17 5.01 -11.57
C PRO A 351 -32.48 5.03 -10.21
N PRO A 352 -32.38 6.21 -9.55
CA PRO A 352 -31.73 6.31 -8.25
C PRO A 352 -32.38 5.31 -7.32
N ALA A 353 -31.56 4.53 -6.61
CA ALA A 353 -32.06 3.71 -5.51
C ALA A 353 -32.88 4.62 -4.58
N PRO A 354 -34.04 4.18 -4.08
CA PRO A 354 -34.85 5.00 -3.19
C PRO A 354 -33.99 5.47 -2.02
N SER A 355 -33.99 6.77 -1.73
CA SER A 355 -33.33 7.36 -0.56
C SER A 355 -34.35 7.59 0.55
N GLU A 356 -33.89 7.54 1.79
CA GLU A 356 -34.69 7.81 2.97
C GLU A 356 -33.95 8.75 3.93
N PRO A 357 -34.67 9.60 4.67
CA PRO A 357 -34.08 10.37 5.76
C PRO A 357 -33.53 9.43 6.84
N CYS A 358 -32.30 9.67 7.28
CA CYS A 358 -31.74 9.06 8.49
C CYS A 358 -32.36 9.74 9.72
N ALA A 359 -33.65 9.47 9.95
CA ALA A 359 -34.43 10.07 11.01
C ALA A 359 -33.90 9.65 12.39
N TYR A 360 -33.95 10.59 13.33
CA TYR A 360 -33.61 10.37 14.73
C TYR A 360 -34.61 11.11 15.62
N GLU A 361 -34.80 10.61 16.82
CA GLU A 361 -35.53 11.27 17.90
C GLU A 361 -34.54 12.05 18.76
N ALA A 362 -34.80 13.35 18.95
CA ALA A 362 -34.01 14.16 19.87
C ALA A 362 -34.41 13.87 21.31
N LEU A 363 -33.42 13.62 22.17
CA LEU A 363 -33.63 13.36 23.58
C LEU A 363 -33.64 14.68 24.38
N GLU A 364 -34.76 14.95 25.03
CA GLU A 364 -34.96 16.06 25.98
C GLU A 364 -33.88 16.02 27.07
N ALA A 365 -33.75 14.87 27.74
CA ALA A 365 -32.68 14.59 28.69
C ALA A 365 -31.60 13.70 28.03
N PRO A 366 -30.30 13.94 28.30
CA PRO A 366 -29.24 13.08 27.79
C PRO A 366 -29.40 11.61 28.21
N ALA A 367 -29.01 10.69 27.32
CA ALA A 367 -29.04 9.26 27.58
C ALA A 367 -28.20 8.90 28.84
N PRO A 368 -28.74 8.09 29.78
CA PRO A 368 -28.07 7.78 31.05
C PRO A 368 -26.64 7.28 30.88
N ILE A 369 -25.71 7.74 31.72
CA ILE A 369 -24.30 7.32 31.70
C ILE A 369 -24.16 5.88 32.18
N ALA A 370 -23.53 5.03 31.36
CA ALA A 370 -23.21 3.65 31.71
C ALA A 370 -22.08 3.61 32.74
N ASP A 371 -22.00 2.51 33.50
CA ASP A 371 -21.00 2.36 34.56
C ASP A 371 -19.58 2.50 34.03
N GLN A 372 -18.77 3.27 34.76
CA GLN A 372 -17.38 3.50 34.44
C GLN A 372 -16.55 2.23 34.61
N VAL A 373 -15.75 1.90 33.60
CA VAL A 373 -14.79 0.79 33.64
C VAL A 373 -13.39 1.36 33.43
N GLY A 374 -12.61 1.44 34.51
CA GLY A 374 -11.28 2.07 34.48
C GLY A 374 -11.38 3.56 34.14
N HIS A 375 -10.69 4.00 33.07
CA HIS A 375 -10.72 5.38 32.58
C HIS A 375 -11.73 5.63 31.46
N TYR A 376 -12.61 4.65 31.20
CA TYR A 376 -13.49 4.64 30.03
C TYR A 376 -14.96 4.46 30.41
N LEU A 377 -15.84 5.01 29.57
CA LEU A 377 -17.29 4.85 29.62
C LEU A 377 -17.77 4.11 28.37
N PRO A 378 -18.62 3.07 28.50
CA PRO A 378 -19.29 2.47 27.36
C PRO A 378 -20.04 3.52 26.54
N TYR A 379 -19.74 3.57 25.25
CA TYR A 379 -20.23 4.61 24.36
C TYR A 379 -21.65 4.35 23.90
N ARG A 380 -22.45 5.43 23.83
CA ARG A 380 -23.76 5.48 23.18
C ARG A 380 -24.05 6.89 22.70
N PRO A 381 -24.90 7.06 21.67
CA PRO A 381 -25.41 8.38 21.31
C PRO A 381 -26.08 9.07 22.50
N SER A 382 -25.67 10.30 22.79
CA SER A 382 -26.05 10.98 24.05
C SER A 382 -27.32 11.81 23.95
N ARG A 383 -27.63 12.37 22.77
CA ARG A 383 -28.77 13.29 22.55
C ARG A 383 -29.75 12.84 21.48
N ILE A 384 -29.50 11.71 20.84
CA ILE A 384 -30.33 11.22 19.75
C ILE A 384 -30.57 9.71 19.89
N ALA A 385 -31.74 9.26 19.48
CA ALA A 385 -32.06 7.84 19.29
C ALA A 385 -32.39 7.59 17.81
N ILE A 386 -31.70 6.63 17.19
CA ILE A 386 -31.87 6.31 15.77
C ILE A 386 -32.65 5.01 15.67
N ALA A 387 -33.91 5.10 15.24
CA ALA A 387 -34.80 3.95 15.18
C ALA A 387 -34.28 2.89 14.20
N GLY A 388 -34.22 1.63 14.64
CA GLY A 388 -33.75 0.50 13.83
C GLY A 388 -32.23 0.43 13.62
N ALA A 389 -31.45 1.35 14.20
CA ALA A 389 -29.99 1.27 14.16
C ALA A 389 -29.46 0.17 15.08
N THR A 390 -28.51 -0.62 14.60
CA THR A 390 -27.83 -1.64 15.40
C THR A 390 -26.67 -1.03 16.18
N GLU A 391 -26.29 -1.65 17.30
CA GLU A 391 -25.05 -1.31 17.99
C GLU A 391 -23.83 -1.58 17.10
N HIS A 392 -22.69 -0.96 17.43
CA HIS A 392 -21.45 -1.21 16.70
C HIS A 392 -20.98 -2.66 16.96
N PRO A 393 -20.51 -3.40 15.94
CA PRO A 393 -20.15 -4.83 16.08
C PRO A 393 -19.12 -5.10 17.19
N THR A 394 -18.21 -4.16 17.40
CA THR A 394 -17.29 -4.16 18.54
C THR A 394 -17.72 -3.08 19.53
N PRO A 395 -17.87 -3.37 20.83
CA PRO A 395 -18.23 -2.37 21.83
C PRO A 395 -17.29 -1.17 21.79
N LEU A 396 -17.86 0.03 21.76
CA LEU A 396 -17.11 1.28 21.74
C LEU A 396 -17.08 1.91 23.14
N VAL A 397 -16.02 2.65 23.41
CA VAL A 397 -15.86 3.44 24.64
C VAL A 397 -15.40 4.85 24.31
N GLU A 398 -15.65 5.77 25.24
CA GLU A 398 -15.04 7.10 25.26
C GLU A 398 -14.36 7.36 26.62
N SER A 399 -13.48 8.35 26.70
CA SER A 399 -12.87 8.73 27.98
C SER A 399 -13.90 9.36 28.92
N VAL A 400 -13.68 9.23 30.23
CA VAL A 400 -14.54 9.89 31.24
C VAL A 400 -14.65 11.40 31.02
N ALA A 401 -13.54 12.04 30.62
CA ALA A 401 -13.51 13.47 30.31
C ALA A 401 -14.48 13.83 29.17
N MET A 402 -14.49 13.02 28.10
CA MET A 402 -15.38 13.21 26.95
C MET A 402 -16.83 12.89 27.31
N GLY A 403 -17.09 11.79 28.02
CA GLY A 403 -18.45 11.38 28.41
C GLY A 403 -19.11 12.29 29.46
N SER A 404 -18.33 13.12 30.16
CA SER A 404 -18.86 14.12 31.12
C SER A 404 -19.62 15.27 30.46
N ILE A 405 -19.49 15.43 29.15
CA ILE A 405 -20.15 16.48 28.36
C ILE A 405 -20.98 15.85 27.27
N THR A 406 -22.14 16.45 27.04
CA THR A 406 -23.08 16.03 26.01
C THR A 406 -22.92 16.91 24.79
N ALA A 407 -23.05 16.30 23.61
CA ALA A 407 -23.15 17.05 22.36
C ALA A 407 -24.50 17.82 22.34
N PRO A 408 -24.68 18.82 21.46
CA PRO A 408 -25.95 19.52 21.33
C PRO A 408 -26.97 18.66 20.59
N VAL A 409 -28.25 19.02 20.61
CA VAL A 409 -29.23 18.38 19.72
C VAL A 409 -28.88 18.76 18.26
N PRO A 410 -28.65 17.78 17.35
CA PRO A 410 -28.38 18.10 15.95
C PRO A 410 -29.60 18.75 15.29
N THR A 411 -29.35 19.61 14.30
CA THR A 411 -30.38 20.40 13.62
C THR A 411 -30.75 19.88 12.23
N GLU A 412 -29.91 19.01 11.65
CA GLU A 412 -30.06 18.52 10.27
C GLU A 412 -30.34 17.02 10.23
N VAL A 413 -31.20 16.62 9.28
CA VAL A 413 -31.49 15.20 9.00
C VAL A 413 -30.81 14.81 7.68
N PRO A 414 -29.82 13.91 7.71
CA PRO A 414 -29.13 13.46 6.50
C PRO A 414 -29.97 12.48 5.68
N LEU A 415 -29.65 12.33 4.40
CA LEU A 415 -30.23 11.34 3.49
C LEU A 415 -29.28 10.16 3.32
N LEU A 416 -29.84 8.95 3.31
CA LEU A 416 -29.13 7.70 3.02
C LEU A 416 -29.91 6.88 1.99
N PRO A 417 -29.27 5.92 1.30
CA PRO A 417 -30.00 4.92 0.54
C PRO A 417 -30.92 4.11 1.45
N ALA A 418 -32.10 3.73 0.94
CA ALA A 418 -33.11 3.03 1.73
C ALA A 418 -32.57 1.72 2.31
N GLY A 419 -32.86 1.51 3.60
CA GLY A 419 -32.50 0.33 4.37
C GLY A 419 -31.05 0.28 4.82
N VAL A 420 -30.24 1.33 4.68
CA VAL A 420 -28.85 1.35 5.22
C VAL A 420 -28.84 1.14 6.73
N ILE A 421 -29.73 1.83 7.46
CA ILE A 421 -29.87 1.68 8.91
C ILE A 421 -30.50 0.34 9.26
N ALA A 422 -31.63 -0.01 8.63
CA ALA A 422 -32.37 -1.24 8.93
C ALA A 422 -31.56 -2.53 8.65
N ARG A 423 -30.64 -2.52 7.68
CA ARG A 423 -29.73 -3.64 7.39
C ARG A 423 -28.47 -3.64 8.27
N GLY A 424 -28.29 -2.67 9.16
CA GLY A 424 -27.11 -2.56 10.02
C GLY A 424 -25.81 -2.24 9.26
N LEU A 425 -25.89 -1.62 8.08
CA LEU A 425 -24.69 -1.24 7.32
C LEU A 425 -23.92 -0.10 7.98
N LEU A 426 -24.65 0.78 8.69
CA LEU A 426 -24.11 1.75 9.64
C LEU A 426 -24.63 1.41 11.04
N SER A 427 -23.74 1.35 12.02
CA SER A 427 -24.14 1.28 13.41
C SER A 427 -24.69 2.62 13.91
N ALA A 428 -25.39 2.62 15.05
CA ALA A 428 -25.89 3.85 15.68
C ALA A 428 -24.78 4.90 15.90
N ALA A 429 -23.59 4.47 16.33
CA ALA A 429 -22.43 5.35 16.50
C ALA A 429 -21.92 5.92 15.15
N GLN A 430 -21.90 5.11 14.09
CA GLN A 430 -21.47 5.58 12.77
C GLN A 430 -22.49 6.53 12.14
N ALA A 431 -23.78 6.26 12.29
CA ALA A 431 -24.87 7.15 11.85
C ALA A 431 -24.90 8.46 12.65
N GLU A 432 -24.57 8.42 13.96
CA GLU A 432 -24.41 9.63 14.77
C GLU A 432 -23.34 10.57 14.20
N THR A 433 -22.20 10.04 13.75
CA THR A 433 -21.16 10.85 13.09
C THR A 433 -21.68 11.55 11.85
N LEU A 434 -22.46 10.86 11.02
CA LEU A 434 -23.10 11.45 9.84
C LEU A 434 -24.00 12.63 10.23
N ILE A 435 -24.87 12.43 11.22
CA ILE A 435 -25.85 13.42 11.68
C ILE A 435 -25.15 14.69 12.20
N TYR A 436 -24.13 14.53 13.05
CA TYR A 436 -23.38 15.68 13.57
C TYR A 436 -22.50 16.35 12.51
N ALA A 437 -21.86 15.59 11.62
CA ALA A 437 -21.06 16.17 10.54
C ALA A 437 -21.93 17.03 9.62
N VAL A 438 -23.12 16.53 9.24
CA VAL A 438 -24.06 17.28 8.39
C VAL A 438 -24.63 18.50 9.12
N SER A 439 -24.94 18.37 10.42
CA SER A 439 -25.37 19.51 11.25
C SER A 439 -24.27 20.58 11.38
N ALA A 440 -23.00 20.17 11.50
CA ALA A 440 -21.88 21.09 11.49
C ALA A 440 -21.72 21.79 10.13
N HIS A 441 -21.82 21.05 9.02
CA HIS A 441 -21.75 21.59 7.66
C HIS A 441 -22.95 22.50 7.29
N GLY A 442 -24.04 22.45 8.05
CA GLY A 442 -25.17 23.39 7.94
C GLY A 442 -24.88 24.77 8.51
N ARG A 443 -23.79 24.95 9.27
CA ARG A 443 -23.40 26.20 9.90
C ARG A 443 -22.23 26.87 9.19
N ASP A 444 -22.10 28.17 9.40
CA ASP A 444 -20.98 28.98 8.93
C ASP A 444 -20.11 29.43 10.12
N LEU A 445 -18.82 29.66 9.85
CA LEU A 445 -17.93 30.34 10.79
C LEU A 445 -18.43 31.79 11.02
N PRO A 446 -18.34 32.31 12.24
CA PRO A 446 -18.72 33.69 12.53
C PRO A 446 -17.82 34.67 11.77
N GLY A 447 -18.45 35.60 11.03
CA GLY A 447 -17.78 36.63 10.26
C GLY A 447 -17.53 36.28 8.78
N ARG A 448 -16.67 37.08 8.15
CA ARG A 448 -16.33 36.99 6.72
C ARG A 448 -14.83 37.05 6.57
N PHE A 449 -14.30 36.27 5.62
CA PHE A 449 -12.86 36.08 5.48
C PHE A 449 -12.39 36.20 4.05
N VAL A 450 -11.16 36.65 3.89
CA VAL A 450 -10.41 36.60 2.63
C VAL A 450 -9.15 35.76 2.81
N PRO A 451 -8.82 34.87 1.85
CA PRO A 451 -7.58 34.11 1.91
C PRO A 451 -6.37 35.04 1.70
N GLN A 452 -5.40 34.97 2.60
CA GLN A 452 -4.10 35.65 2.49
C GLN A 452 -3.00 34.66 2.13
N ASP A 453 -1.86 35.18 1.65
CA ASP A 453 -0.67 34.37 1.31
C ASP A 453 -0.99 33.17 0.40
N LYS A 454 -1.78 33.40 -0.66
CA LYS A 454 -2.27 32.35 -1.58
C LYS A 454 -3.06 31.24 -0.86
N GLY A 455 -3.79 31.57 0.19
CA GLY A 455 -4.63 30.66 0.97
C GLY A 455 -3.96 30.04 2.20
N CYS A 456 -2.77 30.47 2.60
CA CYS A 456 -2.11 29.89 3.79
C CYS A 456 -2.76 30.32 5.11
N SER A 457 -3.50 31.43 5.11
CA SER A 457 -4.24 31.96 6.25
C SER A 457 -5.54 32.62 5.80
N LEU A 458 -6.44 32.87 6.75
CA LEU A 458 -7.68 33.61 6.55
C LEU A 458 -7.62 34.89 7.39
N ALA A 459 -7.96 36.03 6.78
CA ALA A 459 -8.09 37.30 7.48
C ALA A 459 -9.52 37.81 7.41
N THR A 460 -9.99 38.39 8.51
CA THR A 460 -11.34 38.96 8.59
C THR A 460 -11.46 40.18 7.66
N SER A 461 -12.52 40.22 6.85
CA SER A 461 -12.83 41.34 5.96
C SER A 461 -14.34 41.43 5.73
N ALA A 462 -14.89 42.65 5.77
CA ALA A 462 -16.32 42.88 5.57
C ALA A 462 -16.79 42.45 4.15
N GLU A 463 -15.90 42.56 3.17
CA GLU A 463 -16.10 42.20 1.76
C GLU A 463 -15.76 40.72 1.48
N GLY A 464 -15.33 39.98 2.50
CA GLY A 464 -14.93 38.58 2.38
C GLY A 464 -16.08 37.60 2.17
N ALA A 465 -15.71 36.34 1.92
CA ALA A 465 -16.64 35.23 1.79
C ALA A 465 -17.01 34.66 3.16
N VAL A 466 -18.18 34.01 3.23
CA VAL A 466 -18.60 33.24 4.40
C VAL A 466 -18.05 31.83 4.28
N TYR A 467 -17.42 31.34 5.35
CA TYR A 467 -16.75 30.05 5.37
C TYR A 467 -17.61 29.02 6.09
N ARG A 468 -17.92 27.90 5.43
CA ARG A 468 -18.65 26.79 6.04
C ARG A 468 -17.85 26.16 7.19
N MET A 469 -18.54 25.81 8.27
CA MET A 469 -17.96 25.13 9.42
C MET A 469 -17.65 23.66 9.08
N GLY A 470 -16.59 23.11 9.68
CA GLY A 470 -16.13 21.74 9.47
C GLY A 470 -16.49 20.82 10.64
N TYR A 471 -16.18 19.54 10.50
CA TYR A 471 -16.38 18.54 11.55
C TYR A 471 -15.12 17.71 11.74
N PHE A 472 -14.82 17.31 12.98
CA PHE A 472 -13.64 16.53 13.32
C PHE A 472 -14.04 15.15 13.87
N LEU A 473 -13.68 14.11 13.13
CA LEU A 473 -13.85 12.70 13.48
C LEU A 473 -12.56 12.16 14.12
N GLY A 474 -12.56 12.07 15.44
CA GLY A 474 -11.47 11.62 16.30
C GLY A 474 -11.52 10.12 16.67
N ASP A 475 -12.34 9.33 15.98
CA ASP A 475 -12.48 7.90 16.31
C ASP A 475 -11.17 7.11 16.11
N GLY A 476 -10.92 6.18 17.03
CA GLY A 476 -9.81 5.24 17.00
C GLY A 476 -9.90 4.24 15.83
N THR A 477 -8.84 3.46 15.65
CA THR A 477 -8.85 2.36 14.67
C THR A 477 -9.90 1.32 15.05
N GLY A 478 -10.63 0.81 14.05
CA GLY A 478 -11.67 -0.21 14.26
C GLY A 478 -13.10 0.32 14.47
N ALA A 479 -13.29 1.63 14.72
CA ALA A 479 -14.63 2.24 14.80
C ALA A 479 -15.32 2.44 13.43
N GLY A 480 -14.60 2.19 12.33
CA GLY A 480 -15.12 2.30 10.96
C GLY A 480 -15.10 3.71 10.36
N LYS A 481 -14.04 4.49 10.60
CA LYS A 481 -13.83 5.84 10.05
C LYS A 481 -14.10 5.96 8.55
N GLY A 482 -13.57 5.04 7.73
CA GLY A 482 -13.79 5.08 6.29
C GLY A 482 -15.27 4.99 5.90
N ARG A 483 -16.07 4.19 6.62
CA ARG A 483 -17.52 4.09 6.41
C ARG A 483 -18.27 5.33 6.89
N GLN A 484 -17.84 5.93 7.99
CA GLN A 484 -18.38 7.22 8.46
C GLN A 484 -18.11 8.33 7.44
N VAL A 485 -16.88 8.43 6.93
CA VAL A 485 -16.49 9.36 5.85
C VAL A 485 -17.35 9.14 4.60
N ALA A 486 -17.46 7.89 4.14
CA ALA A 486 -18.26 7.53 2.98
C ALA A 486 -19.73 7.94 3.15
N SER A 487 -20.29 7.79 4.35
CA SER A 487 -21.68 8.19 4.63
C SER A 487 -21.90 9.70 4.50
N VAL A 488 -20.94 10.53 4.90
CA VAL A 488 -21.01 12.00 4.78
C VAL A 488 -20.96 12.43 3.32
N ILE A 489 -20.09 11.78 2.52
CA ILE A 489 -20.06 12.00 1.07
C ILE A 489 -21.40 11.58 0.44
N LEU A 490 -21.94 10.43 0.86
CA LEU A 490 -23.14 9.85 0.27
C LEU A 490 -24.39 10.71 0.48
N ASP A 491 -24.55 11.33 1.65
CA ASP A 491 -25.66 12.26 1.90
C ASP A 491 -25.65 13.44 0.90
N ARG A 492 -24.48 14.01 0.63
CA ARG A 492 -24.32 15.07 -0.38
C ARG A 492 -24.51 14.55 -1.80
N TRP A 493 -23.99 13.36 -2.09
CA TRP A 493 -24.20 12.68 -3.37
C TRP A 493 -25.69 12.52 -3.72
N LEU A 494 -26.50 12.14 -2.73
CA LEU A 494 -27.95 11.98 -2.88
C LEU A 494 -28.70 13.31 -3.03
N ARG A 495 -28.13 14.42 -2.53
CA ARG A 495 -28.67 15.77 -2.66
C ARG A 495 -28.26 16.49 -3.95
N GLY A 496 -27.40 15.86 -4.75
CA GLY A 496 -27.05 16.31 -6.10
C GLY A 496 -25.66 16.94 -6.20
N GLU A 497 -24.97 17.17 -5.08
CA GLU A 497 -23.55 17.52 -5.11
C GLU A 497 -22.74 16.28 -5.50
N ARG A 498 -22.16 16.25 -6.70
CA ARG A 498 -21.49 15.07 -7.27
C ARG A 498 -19.98 15.16 -7.36
N ARG A 499 -19.36 16.28 -6.97
CA ARG A 499 -17.90 16.44 -6.94
C ARG A 499 -17.41 16.43 -5.49
N HIS A 500 -16.54 15.48 -5.13
CA HIS A 500 -15.94 15.40 -3.79
C HIS A 500 -14.44 15.11 -3.88
N ILE A 501 -13.70 15.42 -2.81
CA ILE A 501 -12.26 15.19 -2.71
C ILE A 501 -11.99 14.38 -1.44
N TRP A 502 -11.34 13.22 -1.60
CA TRP A 502 -10.91 12.37 -0.50
C TRP A 502 -9.38 12.34 -0.46
N ILE A 503 -8.80 12.98 0.55
CA ILE A 503 -7.35 13.09 0.73
C ILE A 503 -6.93 12.10 1.81
N SER A 504 -5.97 11.23 1.53
CA SER A 504 -5.50 10.22 2.48
C SER A 504 -3.97 10.05 2.46
N LYS A 505 -3.44 9.19 3.33
CA LYS A 505 -1.99 9.03 3.56
C LYS A 505 -1.25 8.44 2.35
N ASN A 506 -1.80 7.42 1.72
CA ASN A 506 -1.16 6.67 0.64
C ASN A 506 -2.20 6.09 -0.33
N GLU A 507 -1.73 5.61 -1.47
CA GLU A 507 -2.60 5.04 -2.52
C GLU A 507 -3.20 3.69 -2.12
N ALA A 508 -2.62 2.96 -1.16
CA ALA A 508 -3.17 1.68 -0.70
C ALA A 508 -4.55 1.86 -0.05
N LEU A 509 -4.82 3.02 0.55
CA LEU A 509 -6.11 3.37 1.16
C LEU A 509 -7.20 3.70 0.11
N LEU A 510 -6.88 3.74 -1.19
CA LEU A 510 -7.87 3.90 -2.25
C LEU A 510 -8.89 2.75 -2.26
N GLU A 511 -8.41 1.50 -2.12
CA GLU A 511 -9.29 0.33 -2.12
C GLU A 511 -10.09 0.22 -0.82
N ASP A 512 -9.55 0.69 0.31
CA ASP A 512 -10.32 0.84 1.55
C ASP A 512 -11.45 1.87 1.39
N ALA A 513 -11.17 3.03 0.79
CA ALA A 513 -12.18 4.04 0.48
C ALA A 513 -13.26 3.50 -0.49
N ARG A 514 -12.86 2.74 -1.52
CA ARG A 514 -13.79 2.07 -2.45
C ARG A 514 -14.64 1.01 -1.77
N ARG A 515 -14.05 0.19 -0.89
CA ARG A 515 -14.79 -0.80 -0.08
C ARG A 515 -15.84 -0.11 0.77
N ASP A 516 -15.47 0.95 1.48
CA ASP A 516 -16.36 1.63 2.41
C ASP A 516 -17.46 2.42 1.69
N TRP A 517 -17.16 2.99 0.50
CA TRP A 517 -18.15 3.58 -0.40
C TRP A 517 -19.12 2.54 -0.97
N THR A 518 -18.60 1.40 -1.43
CA THR A 518 -19.40 0.30 -2.00
C THR A 518 -20.29 -0.35 -0.95
N ALA A 519 -19.81 -0.45 0.29
CA ALA A 519 -20.59 -0.98 1.41
C ALA A 519 -21.88 -0.18 1.68
N LEU A 520 -21.93 1.10 1.28
CA LEU A 520 -23.12 1.95 1.40
C LEU A 520 -23.90 2.09 0.09
N GLY A 521 -23.57 1.32 -0.95
CA GLY A 521 -24.27 1.30 -2.23
C GLY A 521 -23.67 2.18 -3.33
N GLY A 522 -22.51 2.79 -3.08
CA GLY A 522 -21.73 3.48 -4.12
C GLY A 522 -21.07 2.51 -5.10
N LEU A 523 -20.60 3.02 -6.25
CA LEU A 523 -19.84 2.22 -7.21
C LEU A 523 -18.33 2.50 -7.06
N PRO A 524 -17.45 1.48 -7.14
CA PRO A 524 -16.00 1.69 -7.06
C PRO A 524 -15.45 2.70 -8.10
N ILE A 525 -16.12 2.81 -9.25
CA ILE A 525 -15.75 3.73 -10.33
C ILE A 525 -16.06 5.20 -10.00
N ASP A 526 -16.88 5.47 -8.99
CA ASP A 526 -17.13 6.84 -8.54
C ASP A 526 -15.87 7.45 -7.91
N ILE A 527 -14.96 6.63 -7.36
CA ILE A 527 -13.70 7.08 -6.76
C ILE A 527 -12.55 6.88 -7.73
N GLN A 528 -11.93 7.98 -8.18
CA GLN A 528 -10.80 7.96 -9.11
C GLN A 528 -9.57 8.67 -8.52
N PRO A 529 -8.38 8.06 -8.57
CA PRO A 529 -7.16 8.72 -8.12
C PRO A 529 -6.74 9.84 -9.08
N LEU A 530 -6.44 11.03 -8.53
CA LEU A 530 -6.02 12.22 -9.29
C LEU A 530 -4.82 11.94 -10.22
N ARG A 531 -3.97 10.97 -9.87
CA ARG A 531 -2.78 10.59 -10.64
C ARG A 531 -3.10 10.13 -12.07
N GLN A 532 -4.33 9.70 -12.35
CA GLN A 532 -4.78 9.32 -13.70
C GLN A 532 -4.70 10.47 -14.69
N TRP A 533 -4.89 11.70 -14.24
CA TRP A 533 -4.69 12.89 -15.05
C TRP A 533 -3.23 13.34 -14.90
N LYS A 534 -2.59 13.64 -16.03
CA LYS A 534 -1.22 14.17 -16.03
C LYS A 534 -1.20 15.55 -15.37
N LEU A 535 -0.12 15.88 -14.67
CA LEU A 535 0.07 17.21 -14.08
C LEU A 535 0.07 18.28 -15.18
N GLY A 536 -0.73 19.34 -14.98
CA GLY A 536 -0.89 20.45 -15.93
C GLY A 536 -1.93 20.21 -17.03
N LEU A 537 -2.62 19.06 -17.04
CA LEU A 537 -3.80 18.85 -17.88
C LEU A 537 -5.08 18.92 -17.01
N PRO A 538 -6.19 19.44 -17.54
CA PRO A 538 -7.44 19.53 -16.78
C PRO A 538 -7.97 18.13 -16.41
N VAL A 539 -8.58 18.03 -15.23
CA VAL A 539 -9.27 16.81 -14.81
C VAL A 539 -10.62 16.76 -15.53
N THR A 540 -10.77 15.79 -16.44
CA THR A 540 -11.96 15.66 -17.30
C THR A 540 -13.12 14.91 -16.66
N MET A 541 -13.01 14.58 -15.37
CA MET A 541 -14.05 13.89 -14.61
C MET A 541 -15.17 14.87 -14.28
N GLY A 542 -16.41 14.58 -14.69
CA GLY A 542 -17.56 15.43 -14.36
C GLY A 542 -18.05 15.19 -12.92
N ASP A 543 -18.57 13.98 -12.70
CA ASP A 543 -19.09 13.52 -11.41
C ASP A 543 -18.14 12.48 -10.80
N GLY A 544 -17.97 12.55 -9.48
CA GLY A 544 -17.34 11.54 -8.65
C GLY A 544 -16.47 12.11 -7.52
N ILE A 545 -15.64 11.24 -6.97
CA ILE A 545 -14.81 11.48 -5.80
C ILE A 545 -13.36 11.37 -6.25
N LEU A 546 -12.63 12.49 -6.23
CA LEU A 546 -11.19 12.46 -6.48
C LEU A 546 -10.45 11.97 -5.24
N PHE A 547 -9.77 10.84 -5.38
CA PHE A 547 -8.85 10.34 -4.36
C PHE A 547 -7.47 10.96 -4.57
N VAL A 548 -6.88 11.50 -3.51
CA VAL A 548 -5.61 12.21 -3.55
C VAL A 548 -4.77 11.80 -2.36
N THR A 549 -3.47 11.61 -2.53
CA THR A 549 -2.59 11.43 -1.36
C THR A 549 -1.98 12.76 -0.92
N TYR A 550 -1.64 12.91 0.37
CA TYR A 550 -0.91 14.10 0.84
C TYR A 550 0.38 14.39 0.05
N PRO A 551 1.22 13.37 -0.28
CA PRO A 551 2.35 13.57 -1.20
C PRO A 551 1.95 14.08 -2.58
N THR A 552 0.87 13.55 -3.17
CA THR A 552 0.36 14.03 -4.47
C THR A 552 -0.12 15.47 -4.37
N LEU A 553 -0.89 15.81 -3.33
CA LEU A 553 -1.45 17.16 -3.15
C LEU A 553 -0.38 18.25 -3.14
N ARG A 554 0.75 18.01 -2.45
CA ARG A 554 1.85 18.98 -2.39
C ARG A 554 2.72 19.03 -3.65
N SER A 555 2.58 18.08 -4.56
CA SER A 555 3.48 17.95 -5.71
C SER A 555 3.17 18.98 -6.80
N GLY A 556 4.21 19.41 -7.51
CA GLY A 556 4.09 20.38 -8.60
C GLY A 556 5.43 20.65 -9.30
N ARG A 557 5.34 21.35 -10.42
CA ARG A 557 6.45 21.93 -11.19
C ARG A 557 6.30 23.45 -11.20
N SER A 558 7.28 24.17 -11.74
CA SER A 558 7.27 25.64 -11.80
C SER A 558 6.06 26.22 -12.55
N ASP A 559 5.48 25.46 -13.48
CA ASP A 559 4.39 25.85 -14.39
C ASP A 559 3.02 25.27 -14.00
N ALA A 560 2.96 24.23 -13.16
CA ALA A 560 1.70 23.59 -12.76
C ALA A 560 1.82 22.84 -11.42
N THR A 561 0.83 22.97 -10.54
CA THR A 561 0.75 22.20 -9.28
C THR A 561 -0.48 21.30 -9.22
N ARG A 562 -0.42 20.21 -8.43
CA ARG A 562 -1.60 19.35 -8.20
C ARG A 562 -2.70 20.06 -7.43
N LEU A 563 -2.34 20.99 -6.55
CA LEU A 563 -3.31 21.85 -5.87
C LEU A 563 -4.09 22.71 -6.86
N ASP A 564 -3.41 23.39 -7.79
CA ASP A 564 -4.09 24.25 -8.77
C ASP A 564 -4.99 23.41 -9.70
N GLN A 565 -4.54 22.21 -10.09
CA GLN A 565 -5.36 21.26 -10.86
C GLN A 565 -6.63 20.80 -10.12
N LEU A 566 -6.56 20.62 -8.79
CA LEU A 566 -7.73 20.30 -7.97
C LEU A 566 -8.68 21.49 -7.83
N LEU A 567 -8.14 22.70 -7.65
CA LEU A 567 -8.93 23.93 -7.55
C LEU A 567 -9.67 24.21 -8.87
N GLU A 568 -9.00 24.03 -10.01
CA GLU A 568 -9.60 24.15 -11.34
C GLU A 568 -10.76 23.15 -11.53
N TRP A 569 -10.60 21.91 -11.08
CA TRP A 569 -11.65 20.89 -11.15
C TRP A 569 -12.82 21.17 -10.19
N ALA A 570 -12.51 21.63 -8.98
CA ALA A 570 -13.51 21.95 -7.96
C ALA A 570 -14.44 23.08 -8.43
N GLY A 571 -13.82 24.14 -8.98
CA GLY A 571 -14.50 25.38 -9.35
C GLY A 571 -14.79 26.28 -8.13
N ASP A 572 -15.10 27.56 -8.39
CA ASP A 572 -15.39 28.55 -7.35
C ASP A 572 -16.70 28.25 -6.59
N ASP A 573 -17.61 27.50 -7.21
CA ASP A 573 -18.92 27.10 -6.67
C ASP A 573 -18.88 25.74 -5.94
N PHE A 574 -17.68 25.23 -5.62
CA PHE A 574 -17.54 23.92 -5.00
C PHE A 574 -18.18 23.86 -3.61
N GLU A 575 -19.28 23.09 -3.53
CA GLU A 575 -19.95 22.75 -2.27
C GLU A 575 -19.69 21.29 -1.84
N GLY A 576 -18.83 20.57 -2.56
CA GLY A 576 -18.50 19.18 -2.25
C GLY A 576 -17.85 18.96 -0.89
N VAL A 577 -17.68 17.69 -0.55
CA VAL A 577 -16.98 17.29 0.69
C VAL A 577 -15.49 17.20 0.42
N ILE A 578 -14.67 17.81 1.28
CA ILE A 578 -13.22 17.63 1.33
C ILE A 578 -12.92 16.83 2.60
N VAL A 579 -12.48 15.60 2.40
CA VAL A 579 -12.05 14.72 3.49
C VAL A 579 -10.54 14.83 3.62
N PHE A 580 -10.08 15.16 4.82
CA PHE A 580 -8.70 14.97 5.24
C PHE A 580 -8.64 13.72 6.12
N ASP A 581 -8.45 12.56 5.49
CA ASP A 581 -8.28 11.27 6.16
C ASP A 581 -6.82 11.09 6.60
N GLU A 582 -6.61 10.62 7.81
CA GLU A 582 -5.35 10.74 8.55
C GLU A 582 -4.85 12.19 8.64
N ALA A 583 -5.76 13.10 9.03
CA ALA A 583 -5.54 14.55 9.07
C ALA A 583 -4.27 14.99 9.82
N HIS A 584 -3.77 14.19 10.77
CA HIS A 584 -2.52 14.45 11.48
C HIS A 584 -1.31 14.58 10.53
N ALA A 585 -1.39 14.06 9.29
CA ALA A 585 -0.37 14.27 8.26
C ALA A 585 -0.20 15.75 7.86
N MET A 586 -1.21 16.60 8.15
CA MET A 586 -1.14 18.05 7.95
C MET A 586 -0.56 18.80 9.16
N ALA A 587 -0.12 18.10 10.21
CA ALA A 587 0.57 18.73 11.33
C ALA A 587 1.73 19.61 10.84
N ASN A 588 2.02 20.67 11.60
CA ASN A 588 3.02 21.67 11.24
C ASN A 588 2.70 22.48 9.97
N ALA A 589 1.44 22.56 9.53
CA ALA A 589 1.03 23.41 8.39
C ALA A 589 1.42 24.89 8.57
N ALA A 590 1.45 25.38 9.81
CA ALA A 590 1.80 26.76 10.16
C ALA A 590 3.31 27.04 10.18
N GLY A 591 4.15 25.99 10.13
CA GLY A 591 5.46 26.05 10.77
C GLY A 591 5.31 26.11 12.30
N GLY A 592 6.42 26.10 13.02
CA GLY A 592 6.38 26.15 14.48
C GLY A 592 7.76 26.41 15.07
N GLU A 593 7.83 26.59 16.39
CA GLU A 593 9.11 26.53 17.11
C GLU A 593 9.37 25.09 17.53
N GLY A 594 10.36 24.46 16.89
CA GLY A 594 10.93 23.22 17.38
C GLY A 594 11.99 23.51 18.45
N SER A 595 12.52 22.46 19.07
CA SER A 595 13.65 22.55 20.02
C SER A 595 14.93 23.20 19.45
N ARG A 596 14.95 23.48 18.14
CA ARG A 596 16.03 24.11 17.37
C ARG A 596 15.61 25.44 16.68
N GLY A 597 14.50 26.05 17.09
CA GLY A 597 14.01 27.33 16.54
C GLY A 597 12.88 27.20 15.51
N LYS A 598 12.63 28.27 14.75
CA LYS A 598 11.52 28.34 13.76
C LYS A 598 11.71 27.32 12.63
N VAL A 599 10.79 26.36 12.55
CA VAL A 599 10.67 25.33 11.51
C VAL A 599 9.69 25.81 10.44
N LYS A 600 10.10 25.74 9.17
CA LYS A 600 9.25 26.03 8.01
C LYS A 600 8.07 25.05 7.97
N GLY A 601 6.87 25.53 7.65
CA GLY A 601 5.68 24.70 7.61
C GLY A 601 5.80 23.52 6.64
N SER A 602 5.20 22.39 7.02
CA SER A 602 5.13 21.19 6.19
C SER A 602 4.44 21.52 4.87
N GLU A 603 5.09 21.24 3.74
CA GLU A 603 4.50 21.48 2.41
C GLU A 603 3.16 20.76 2.23
N GLN A 604 3.00 19.59 2.85
CA GLN A 604 1.74 18.83 2.85
C GLN A 604 0.66 19.57 3.64
N GLY A 605 0.99 20.04 4.85
CA GLY A 605 0.07 20.82 5.67
C GLY A 605 -0.32 22.14 5.03
N VAL A 606 0.64 22.86 4.42
CA VAL A 606 0.38 24.10 3.68
C VAL A 606 -0.55 23.85 2.50
N ALA A 607 -0.32 22.79 1.71
CA ALA A 607 -1.18 22.49 0.57
C ALA A 607 -2.62 22.14 1.01
N GLY A 608 -2.78 21.38 2.10
CA GLY A 608 -4.09 21.08 2.69
C GLY A 608 -4.83 22.32 3.21
N VAL A 609 -4.13 23.20 3.93
CA VAL A 609 -4.69 24.49 4.40
C VAL A 609 -5.09 25.38 3.23
N ARG A 610 -4.25 25.48 2.19
CA ARG A 610 -4.58 26.26 0.98
C ARG A 610 -5.82 25.73 0.29
N LEU A 611 -5.93 24.41 0.10
CA LEU A 611 -7.10 23.81 -0.55
C LEU A 611 -8.41 24.17 0.16
N GLN A 612 -8.47 23.99 1.48
CA GLN A 612 -9.68 24.33 2.23
C GLN A 612 -9.92 25.83 2.30
N ASN A 613 -8.88 26.68 2.34
CA ASN A 613 -9.07 28.13 2.44
C ASN A 613 -9.47 28.77 1.12
N LEU A 614 -9.08 28.18 -0.01
CA LEU A 614 -9.43 28.66 -1.35
C LEU A 614 -10.80 28.19 -1.83
N LEU A 615 -11.47 27.29 -1.08
CA LEU A 615 -12.83 26.81 -1.35
C LEU A 615 -13.77 27.14 -0.18
N PRO A 616 -14.27 28.40 -0.06
CA PRO A 616 -15.01 28.87 1.13
C PRO A 616 -16.23 28.02 1.50
N ARG A 617 -16.94 27.49 0.49
CA ARG A 617 -18.15 26.69 0.67
C ARG A 617 -17.90 25.18 0.74
N ALA A 618 -16.66 24.71 0.65
CA ALA A 618 -16.36 23.29 0.83
C ALA A 618 -16.82 22.77 2.20
N ARG A 619 -17.34 21.54 2.23
CA ARG A 619 -17.71 20.82 3.45
C ARG A 619 -16.51 20.03 3.95
N VAL A 620 -15.82 20.56 4.96
CA VAL A 620 -14.55 19.97 5.42
C VAL A 620 -14.80 18.94 6.52
N LEU A 621 -14.26 17.75 6.33
CA LEU A 621 -14.26 16.66 7.30
C LEU A 621 -12.82 16.28 7.62
N TYR A 622 -12.39 16.47 8.86
CA TYR A 622 -11.10 16.00 9.35
C TYR A 622 -11.29 14.65 10.01
N ALA A 623 -10.52 13.63 9.62
CA ALA A 623 -10.58 12.30 10.23
C ALA A 623 -9.18 11.90 10.73
N SER A 624 -9.01 11.79 12.05
CA SER A 624 -7.74 11.38 12.66
C SER A 624 -7.92 10.97 14.12
N ALA A 625 -7.48 9.77 14.49
CA ALA A 625 -7.57 9.28 15.88
C ALA A 625 -6.73 10.11 16.87
N THR A 626 -5.71 10.81 16.39
CA THR A 626 -4.75 11.60 17.20
C THR A 626 -4.96 13.11 17.07
N GLY A 627 -6.13 13.52 16.54
CA GLY A 627 -6.43 14.92 16.26
C GLY A 627 -6.36 15.85 17.46
N ALA A 628 -6.89 15.41 18.60
CA ALA A 628 -6.96 16.21 19.81
C ALA A 628 -5.93 15.81 20.88
N SER A 629 -4.84 15.13 20.51
CA SER A 629 -3.77 14.74 21.46
C SER A 629 -2.63 15.77 21.55
N ASP A 630 -2.47 16.61 20.53
CA ASP A 630 -1.45 17.68 20.48
C ASP A 630 -2.06 18.92 19.82
N VAL A 631 -1.78 20.12 20.33
CA VAL A 631 -2.33 21.38 19.82
C VAL A 631 -1.99 21.63 18.34
N ASN A 632 -0.82 21.17 17.88
CA ASN A 632 -0.40 21.32 16.49
C ASN A 632 -1.28 20.51 15.53
N ASN A 633 -1.96 19.47 16.04
CA ASN A 633 -2.92 18.68 15.28
C ASN A 633 -4.29 19.37 15.12
N LEU A 634 -4.54 20.50 15.80
CA LEU A 634 -5.72 21.34 15.56
C LEU A 634 -5.39 22.61 14.76
N ALA A 635 -4.12 22.97 14.63
CA ALA A 635 -3.68 24.18 13.93
C ALA A 635 -4.01 24.20 12.43
N TYR A 636 -4.19 23.04 11.80
CA TYR A 636 -4.63 22.91 10.39
C TYR A 636 -6.16 22.91 10.24
N ALA A 637 -6.91 22.75 11.34
CA ALA A 637 -8.36 22.57 11.33
C ALA A 637 -9.09 23.93 11.31
N THR A 638 -8.80 24.75 10.30
CA THR A 638 -9.27 26.14 10.19
C THR A 638 -10.80 26.26 10.17
N ARG A 639 -11.52 25.19 9.85
CA ARG A 639 -12.99 25.17 9.79
C ARG A 639 -13.69 24.83 11.11
N LEU A 640 -12.96 24.61 12.21
CA LEU A 640 -13.57 24.32 13.51
C LEU A 640 -13.96 25.57 14.32
N GLY A 641 -13.61 26.78 13.85
CA GLY A 641 -13.92 28.01 14.59
C GLY A 641 -13.15 28.13 15.91
N LEU A 642 -11.94 27.58 15.98
CA LEU A 642 -11.07 27.64 17.17
C LEU A 642 -10.44 29.03 17.38
N TRP A 643 -10.43 29.88 16.36
CA TRP A 643 -9.93 31.24 16.40
C TRP A 643 -10.66 32.13 15.40
N GLY A 644 -10.55 33.44 15.57
CA GLY A 644 -11.20 34.46 14.75
C GLY A 644 -12.33 35.20 15.47
N PRO A 645 -13.20 35.90 14.72
CA PRO A 645 -14.32 36.65 15.28
C PRO A 645 -15.19 35.80 16.21
N GLU A 646 -15.65 36.36 17.33
CA GLU A 646 -16.52 35.68 18.30
C GLU A 646 -15.93 34.42 18.95
N THR A 647 -14.60 34.26 18.92
CA THR A 647 -13.88 33.19 19.62
C THR A 647 -12.95 33.76 20.70
N ALA A 648 -12.48 32.91 21.61
CA ALA A 648 -11.52 33.31 22.65
C ALA A 648 -10.14 33.70 22.11
N PHE A 649 -9.80 33.28 20.89
CA PHE A 649 -8.46 33.46 20.30
C PHE A 649 -8.54 34.31 19.03
N ALA A 650 -7.83 35.44 19.01
CA ALA A 650 -7.87 36.35 17.87
C ALA A 650 -7.33 35.73 16.57
N ASN A 651 -6.33 34.86 16.67
CA ASN A 651 -5.69 34.19 15.55
C ASN A 651 -5.13 32.82 15.97
N ARG A 652 -4.66 32.06 14.97
CA ARG A 652 -4.12 30.72 15.15
C ARG A 652 -2.89 30.69 16.06
N GLU A 653 -2.00 31.67 15.94
CA GLU A 653 -0.76 31.73 16.71
C GLU A 653 -1.05 31.91 18.21
N ALA A 654 -2.01 32.77 18.56
CA ALA A 654 -2.50 32.93 19.93
C ALA A 654 -3.10 31.63 20.47
N PHE A 655 -3.95 30.96 19.69
CA PHE A 655 -4.51 29.65 20.07
C PHE A 655 -3.42 28.62 20.36
N VAL A 656 -2.44 28.47 19.46
CA VAL A 656 -1.37 27.47 19.62
C VAL A 656 -0.49 27.78 20.83
N SER A 657 -0.17 29.05 21.08
CA SER A 657 0.66 29.46 22.22
C SER A 657 -0.05 29.19 23.55
N ASP A 658 -1.28 29.71 23.70
CA ASP A 658 -2.00 29.67 24.97
C ASP A 658 -2.39 28.24 25.38
N ILE A 659 -2.80 27.41 24.41
CA ILE A 659 -3.14 26.00 24.67
C ILE A 659 -1.87 25.18 24.97
N ARG A 660 -0.73 25.49 24.34
CA ARG A 660 0.55 24.83 24.64
C ARG A 660 1.01 25.14 26.06
N ASP A 661 0.90 26.39 26.50
CA ASP A 661 1.25 26.80 27.86
C ASP A 661 0.33 26.16 28.91
N GLY A 662 -0.95 25.94 28.56
CA GLY A 662 -1.91 25.22 29.40
C GLY A 662 -1.76 23.69 29.44
N GLY A 663 -0.92 23.11 28.59
CA GLY A 663 -0.62 21.68 28.55
C GLY A 663 -1.84 20.78 28.29
N ILE A 664 -1.80 19.55 28.83
CA ILE A 664 -2.82 18.52 28.58
C ILE A 664 -4.21 18.95 29.04
N ALA A 665 -4.32 19.63 30.19
CA ALA A 665 -5.60 20.07 30.74
C ALA A 665 -6.32 21.07 29.83
N ALA A 666 -5.57 22.01 29.22
CA ALA A 666 -6.13 22.94 28.24
C ALA A 666 -6.59 22.21 26.96
N MET A 667 -5.83 21.20 26.51
CA MET A 667 -6.20 20.40 25.35
C MET A 667 -7.48 19.59 25.59
N GLU A 668 -7.64 18.99 26.76
CA GLU A 668 -8.88 18.31 27.15
C GLU A 668 -10.07 19.26 27.16
N LEU A 669 -9.89 20.50 27.62
CA LEU A 669 -10.93 21.52 27.58
C LEU A 669 -11.35 21.87 26.15
N VAL A 670 -10.40 22.00 25.22
CA VAL A 670 -10.71 22.25 23.80
C VAL A 670 -11.50 21.09 23.19
N ALA A 671 -11.07 19.85 23.43
CA ALA A 671 -11.78 18.68 22.91
C ALA A 671 -13.23 18.58 23.44
N ARG A 672 -13.40 18.90 24.72
CA ARG A 672 -14.69 18.98 25.43
C ARG A 672 -15.59 20.08 24.87
N ASP A 673 -15.04 21.27 24.62
CA ASP A 673 -15.77 22.39 24.03
C ASP A 673 -16.24 22.06 22.61
N LEU A 674 -15.35 21.51 21.77
CA LEU A 674 -15.69 21.04 20.43
C LEU A 674 -16.81 19.98 20.45
N LYS A 675 -16.81 19.05 21.41
CA LYS A 675 -17.92 18.09 21.58
C LYS A 675 -19.23 18.81 21.92
N SER A 676 -19.19 19.77 22.84
CA SER A 676 -20.37 20.55 23.26
C SER A 676 -20.96 21.41 22.13
N LEU A 677 -20.12 21.83 21.17
CA LEU A 677 -20.51 22.54 19.97
C LEU A 677 -20.98 21.62 18.83
N GLY A 678 -20.89 20.29 19.02
CA GLY A 678 -21.25 19.29 18.02
C GLY A 678 -20.24 19.19 16.86
N LEU A 679 -18.97 19.52 17.13
CA LEU A 679 -17.89 19.59 16.15
C LEU A 679 -16.86 18.46 16.26
N TYR A 680 -16.93 17.67 17.33
CA TYR A 680 -15.95 16.62 17.61
C TYR A 680 -16.59 15.38 18.24
N THR A 681 -16.18 14.21 17.77
CA THR A 681 -16.41 12.92 18.43
C THR A 681 -15.13 12.11 18.44
N ALA A 682 -14.89 11.34 19.49
CA ALA A 682 -13.75 10.44 19.57
C ALA A 682 -14.06 9.20 20.40
N ARG A 683 -14.09 8.05 19.74
CA ARG A 683 -14.44 6.75 20.33
C ARG A 683 -13.35 5.73 20.05
N ALA A 684 -13.05 4.88 21.02
CA ALA A 684 -12.11 3.76 20.87
C ALA A 684 -12.85 2.43 21.01
N LEU A 685 -12.22 1.34 20.56
CA LEU A 685 -12.71 0.00 20.87
C LEU A 685 -12.57 -0.26 22.38
N SER A 686 -13.54 -0.96 22.95
CA SER A 686 -13.47 -1.44 24.33
C SER A 686 -12.34 -2.46 24.50
N PHE A 687 -11.67 -2.43 25.65
CA PHE A 687 -10.74 -3.48 26.09
C PHE A 687 -11.46 -4.66 26.75
N ALA A 688 -12.79 -4.67 26.79
CA ALA A 688 -13.56 -5.79 27.32
C ALA A 688 -13.19 -7.10 26.59
N GLY A 689 -12.74 -8.09 27.36
CA GLY A 689 -12.27 -9.38 26.82
C GLY A 689 -10.81 -9.38 26.34
N VAL A 690 -10.05 -8.29 26.55
CA VAL A 690 -8.60 -8.24 26.27
C VAL A 690 -7.83 -8.45 27.57
N GLU A 691 -7.00 -9.49 27.61
CA GLU A 691 -6.05 -9.75 28.70
C GLU A 691 -4.69 -9.17 28.32
N TYR A 692 -4.08 -8.41 29.24
CA TYR A 692 -2.74 -7.87 29.09
C TYR A 692 -1.84 -8.49 30.15
N GLU A 693 -0.72 -9.09 29.72
CA GLU A 693 0.35 -9.54 30.60
C GLU A 693 1.59 -8.70 30.33
N ILE A 694 2.08 -7.99 31.35
CA ILE A 694 3.35 -7.27 31.27
C ILE A 694 4.46 -8.28 31.60
N LEU A 695 5.17 -8.74 30.57
CA LEU A 695 6.32 -9.62 30.74
C LEU A 695 7.56 -8.79 31.08
N GLU A 696 7.98 -8.84 32.35
CA GLU A 696 9.22 -8.23 32.80
C GLU A 696 10.40 -9.12 32.39
N HIS A 697 11.26 -8.61 31.50
CA HIS A 697 12.50 -9.30 31.12
C HIS A 697 13.67 -8.74 31.93
N GLN A 698 14.16 -9.54 32.90
CA GLN A 698 15.34 -9.18 33.68
C GLN A 698 16.58 -9.23 32.79
N LEU A 699 17.27 -8.09 32.68
CA LEU A 699 18.53 -8.02 31.94
C LEU A 699 19.58 -8.92 32.61
N THR A 700 20.29 -9.71 31.80
CA THR A 700 21.41 -10.52 32.29
C THR A 700 22.59 -9.61 32.70
N PRO A 701 23.48 -10.06 33.60
CA PRO A 701 24.65 -9.26 33.99
C PRO A 701 25.51 -8.75 32.82
N PRO A 702 25.73 -9.52 31.73
CA PRO A 702 26.40 -9.01 30.53
C PRO A 702 25.61 -7.90 29.82
N GLN A 703 24.28 -7.99 29.73
CA GLN A 703 23.44 -6.95 29.12
C GLN A 703 23.42 -5.68 29.95
N ILE A 704 23.39 -5.80 31.28
CA ILE A 704 23.52 -4.66 32.20
C ILE A 704 24.87 -3.98 31.98
N ALA A 705 25.96 -4.75 31.94
CA ALA A 705 27.30 -4.19 31.71
C ALA A 705 27.41 -3.45 30.36
N VAL A 706 26.77 -3.98 29.30
CA VAL A 706 26.69 -3.30 28.00
C VAL A 706 25.88 -2.01 28.12
N TYR A 707 24.71 -2.05 28.75
CA TYR A 707 23.86 -0.87 28.97
C TYR A 707 24.60 0.22 29.75
N ASP A 708 25.25 -0.15 30.86
CA ASP A 708 26.01 0.76 31.72
C ASP A 708 27.19 1.39 30.96
N ALA A 709 27.92 0.62 30.15
CA ALA A 709 29.00 1.14 29.32
C ALA A 709 28.49 2.19 28.30
N TYR A 710 27.34 1.94 27.66
CA TYR A 710 26.71 2.92 26.77
C TYR A 710 26.19 4.14 27.53
N ALA A 711 25.59 3.95 28.71
CA ALA A 711 25.10 5.03 29.55
C ALA A 711 26.23 5.92 30.08
N GLU A 712 27.36 5.33 30.48
CA GLU A 712 28.56 6.04 30.91
C GLU A 712 29.17 6.83 29.74
N ALA A 713 29.32 6.20 28.57
CA ALA A 713 29.77 6.89 27.36
C ALA A 713 28.85 8.08 27.01
N TRP A 714 27.53 7.90 27.15
CA TRP A 714 26.54 8.95 26.94
C TRP A 714 26.65 10.08 27.96
N ALA A 715 26.86 9.76 29.24
CA ALA A 715 27.07 10.74 30.30
C ALA A 715 28.35 11.58 30.06
N ILE A 716 29.43 10.94 29.59
CA ILE A 716 30.67 11.64 29.20
C ILE A 716 30.40 12.60 28.03
N LEU A 717 29.68 12.16 27.01
CA LEU A 717 29.30 13.02 25.87
C LEU A 717 28.43 14.20 26.31
N CYS A 718 27.48 13.97 27.22
CA CYS A 718 26.62 15.01 27.77
C CYS A 718 27.39 16.01 28.64
N ALA A 719 28.35 15.55 29.46
CA ALA A 719 29.20 16.41 30.28
C ALA A 719 30.20 17.21 29.44
N ALA A 720 30.71 16.63 28.34
CA ALA A 720 31.60 17.30 27.39
C ALA A 720 30.87 18.32 26.48
N ARG A 721 29.53 18.35 26.49
CA ARG A 721 28.68 19.21 25.65
C ARG A 721 29.01 20.71 25.75
N HIS A 722 29.57 21.16 26.88
CA HIS A 722 29.95 22.56 27.10
C HIS A 722 31.36 22.92 26.60
N LYS A 723 32.21 21.93 26.24
CA LYS A 723 33.62 22.13 25.86
C LYS A 723 33.90 21.94 24.37
N ILE A 724 32.89 21.56 23.58
CA ILE A 724 33.04 21.34 22.13
C ILE A 724 32.70 22.62 21.38
N ALA A 725 33.68 23.18 20.65
CA ALA A 725 33.58 24.46 19.96
C ALA A 725 32.65 24.46 18.72
N TYR A 726 32.06 23.32 18.36
CA TYR A 726 31.05 23.23 17.31
C TYR A 726 29.66 23.16 17.96
N ARG A 727 28.92 24.28 17.88
CA ARG A 727 27.50 24.29 18.22
C ARG A 727 26.76 23.26 17.34
N GLU A 728 26.13 22.30 18.03
CA GLU A 728 25.01 21.42 17.61
C GLU A 728 25.20 20.27 16.61
N GLU A 729 26.26 20.16 15.80
CA GLU A 729 26.29 19.08 14.77
C GLU A 729 26.82 17.70 15.22
N ALA A 730 27.63 17.59 16.28
CA ALA A 730 28.37 16.34 16.54
C ALA A 730 27.62 15.25 17.34
N VAL A 731 26.66 15.60 18.21
CA VAL A 731 26.05 14.62 19.13
C VAL A 731 24.77 13.97 18.56
N MET A 732 24.11 14.60 17.59
CA MET A 732 22.81 14.12 17.07
C MET A 732 22.86 13.29 15.79
N ARG A 733 24.00 13.21 15.08
CA ARG A 733 24.09 12.46 13.81
C ARG A 733 24.37 10.95 13.94
N ARG A 734 24.49 10.39 15.15
CA ARG A 734 24.73 8.94 15.34
C ARG A 734 23.55 8.13 15.88
N ASN A 735 22.43 8.77 16.23
CA ASN A 735 21.18 8.08 16.59
C ASN A 735 20.17 8.02 15.42
N ALA A 736 20.62 8.33 14.20
CA ALA A 736 19.82 8.26 12.97
C ALA A 736 20.57 7.54 11.84
N ALA A 737 21.38 6.52 12.19
CA ALA A 737 21.97 5.58 11.24
C ALA A 737 21.52 4.16 11.59
#